data_AF-A0A932EG15-F1
#
_entry.id   AF-A0A932EG15-F1
#
_cell.length_a   1.000
_cell.length_b   1.000
_cell.length_c   1.000
_cell.angle_alpha   90.00
_cell.angle_beta   90.00
_cell.angle_gamma   90.00
#
_symmetry.space_group_name_H-M   'P 1'
#
loop_
_entity.id
_entity.type
_entity.pdbx_description
1 polymer ?
#
loop_
_entity_poly.entity_id
_entity_poly.type
_entity_poly.pdbx_seq_one_letter_code
_entity_poly.pdbx_strand_id
1 'polypeptide(L)'
;MKLRKIILTILLFSLSFVPFLWFPKDQILIGYDNVYPLNAAAFLKDRIFSWTTTSGFDMDQSGIQGSLVIHFVDSIPQLLGLPVQLSQKIVFSFWFFLLLFSPYFFITRLEKAGLIKSSYLRYFFPVLYAFNFYILQAWWVAERTKFSLVVVMPLILSLLIPMALQKLTLRNIIKTALTCSILLSIFNGGGWVGFPLYGGLLIALSVYYFFFLGFYFFTNQKRNIGYLTLFFLCFGFSYILLNAYTLVPFLLTTLREYSALVQSSGGVLGLIEWAKYLSSDTSIANLLRLQGIPDWYNSGKDHPYALIYLQNPFFIIASFLFPAFLFLSFLRKKKENTLLIFFFLILLLVSLLFTQGVHKPLGSIMEFLMEVIPGFIAFRSAIFKFGYAYWFSISFLIGLFLSEAIEFILGKIKQRQISSPLKVLLPLVIILLLILYHFPYLTGNIFRIESRQIASRVTVPSYVHEFSKWWRENGKNDKVLLLPQLNSNWGLEQYRWGYMSLAPILGNFANKNIIENTVVLSSAETRILNDFYSAVNEKNYLKMDANANALSIKYFLARKDFYYDIPDQETTDPLLLEERLLGNPKIVKVKSFGQWDLYAYTEEKPLFFARTSAILGIGNTANEHYTIADNALILEGDSFIKNPQTFSHTFIQPSCLNCDIEKEDLQLIVPKPRVLIDSKFYQFVELRDRIFSPKYKSVDSYVVNLLGETLKLSGQINELVSQGRNEEYIAFAKNKFIHNLDLVGQELPNIFEKSANPYYTFFVIQQYLEAEDKYISNIISTKIDSKSVFSDLEKILLSISQLNNEVQASYTIGNASIEKKYRFVTEESGNYFVRIRRDTIGTLVNNDPSSIIVSINDKPVKIDPKLDYKYIILGDLYFGQGDQILTLVFPEQKNLFTPGTLQTIAARNCVSSVINNFSPAKTYSLRFLSRNNFDQSFYLFIDNAETYAPTYRSFFPISREHVTNNKITVSSNTMHLNKYSNRLRIAFCAATLTEDLFKENISDLALIELTSPIVTLVKQDKNVFQNIPEITFEEENQTHYKVHVEKADEPFYLVFSRRYSSGWKANIGDHVIGNKYANVWYVDKTGDMDIDVVYGPQRYFTFGAIISLLSITAVIGIIIRLKKYA
;
A
#
# COMPACT_ATOMS: atom_id res chain seq x y z
N MET A 1 -50.60 -23.24 -5.51
CA MET A 1 -49.18 -23.05 -5.92
C MET A 1 -48.87 -21.61 -6.38
N LYS A 2 -49.71 -20.98 -7.20
CA LYS A 2 -49.52 -19.60 -7.70
C LYS A 2 -49.44 -18.53 -6.57
N LEU A 3 -50.38 -18.56 -5.62
CA LEU A 3 -50.41 -17.63 -4.47
C LEU A 3 -49.14 -17.66 -3.59
N ARG A 4 -48.57 -18.85 -3.33
CA ARG A 4 -47.33 -18.99 -2.53
C ARG A 4 -46.11 -18.34 -3.20
N LYS A 5 -46.00 -18.49 -4.52
CA LYS A 5 -44.92 -17.86 -5.30
C LYS A 5 -45.06 -16.34 -5.30
N ILE A 6 -46.29 -15.83 -5.38
CA ILE A 6 -46.57 -14.39 -5.28
C ILE A 6 -46.16 -13.88 -3.91
N ILE A 7 -46.59 -14.51 -2.81
CA ILE A 7 -46.22 -14.12 -1.44
C ILE A 7 -44.69 -14.10 -1.25
N LEU A 8 -43.98 -15.14 -1.70
CA LEU A 8 -42.52 -15.18 -1.60
C LEU A 8 -41.85 -14.07 -2.42
N THR A 9 -42.35 -13.81 -3.65
CA THR A 9 -41.79 -12.76 -4.50
C THR A 9 -42.00 -11.39 -3.86
N ILE A 10 -43.19 -11.13 -3.31
CA ILE A 10 -43.49 -9.92 -2.55
C ILE A 10 -42.56 -9.81 -1.33
N LEU A 11 -42.37 -10.89 -0.57
CA LEU A 11 -41.47 -10.90 0.58
C LEU A 11 -40.03 -10.52 0.19
N LEU A 12 -39.44 -11.20 -0.80
CA LEU A 12 -38.07 -10.92 -1.25
C LEU A 12 -37.95 -9.50 -1.79
N PHE A 13 -38.97 -9.02 -2.51
CA PHE A 13 -39.03 -7.64 -2.98
C PHE A 13 -39.08 -6.66 -1.81
N SER A 14 -39.94 -6.87 -0.80
CA SER A 14 -40.00 -6.04 0.40
C SER A 14 -38.66 -6.03 1.17
N LEU A 15 -37.98 -7.17 1.26
CA LEU A 15 -36.65 -7.25 1.90
C LEU A 15 -35.56 -6.47 1.15
N SER A 16 -35.72 -6.24 -0.16
CA SER A 16 -34.79 -5.39 -0.91
C SER A 16 -34.85 -3.90 -0.53
N PHE A 17 -35.90 -3.48 0.20
CA PHE A 17 -36.03 -2.11 0.72
C PHE A 17 -35.41 -1.91 2.11
N VAL A 18 -34.77 -2.92 2.70
CA VAL A 18 -34.01 -2.77 3.96
C VAL A 18 -33.04 -1.58 3.95
N PRO A 19 -32.33 -1.25 2.85
CA PRO A 19 -31.49 -0.06 2.78
C PRO A 19 -32.19 1.26 3.11
N PHE A 20 -33.52 1.37 2.94
CA PHE A 20 -34.25 2.58 3.32
C PHE A 20 -34.21 2.84 4.83
N LEU A 21 -34.03 1.79 5.64
CA LEU A 21 -33.91 1.89 7.10
C LEU A 21 -32.55 2.47 7.54
N TRP A 22 -31.56 2.52 6.64
CA TRP A 22 -30.19 2.92 6.99
C TRP A 22 -29.98 4.44 7.03
N PHE A 23 -30.95 5.23 6.57
CA PHE A 23 -30.79 6.68 6.39
C PHE A 23 -31.80 7.48 7.22
N PRO A 24 -31.46 7.85 8.47
CA PRO A 24 -32.30 8.72 9.28
C PRO A 24 -32.13 10.19 8.87
N LYS A 25 -33.23 10.95 8.82
CA LYS A 25 -33.25 12.39 8.46
C LYS A 25 -32.54 12.63 7.11
N ASP A 26 -31.60 13.57 7.06
CA ASP A 26 -30.84 13.98 5.85
C ASP A 26 -29.45 13.33 5.76
N GLN A 27 -29.18 12.28 6.55
CA GLN A 27 -27.87 11.62 6.55
C GLN A 27 -27.63 10.80 5.29
N ILE A 28 -26.37 10.69 4.87
CA ILE A 28 -25.88 9.89 3.75
C ILE A 28 -24.67 9.05 4.15
N LEU A 29 -24.34 8.03 3.36
CA LEU A 29 -23.24 7.11 3.62
C LEU A 29 -22.03 7.47 2.74
N ILE A 30 -21.00 8.08 3.34
CA ILE A 30 -19.81 8.59 2.64
C ILE A 30 -18.52 8.65 3.50
N GLY A 31 -18.60 8.33 4.79
CA GLY A 31 -17.45 8.36 5.69
C GLY A 31 -16.72 7.03 5.75
N TYR A 32 -15.57 7.03 6.41
CA TYR A 32 -14.63 5.91 6.52
C TYR A 32 -14.18 5.45 5.13
N ASP A 33 -14.33 4.15 4.83
CA ASP A 33 -14.02 3.55 3.54
C ASP A 33 -15.21 3.56 2.56
N ASN A 34 -16.32 4.23 2.91
CA ASN A 34 -17.47 4.33 2.03
C ASN A 34 -17.31 5.45 1.00
N VAL A 35 -16.82 5.10 -0.19
CA VAL A 35 -16.50 6.08 -1.26
C VAL A 35 -17.64 6.19 -2.28
N TYR A 36 -18.89 6.35 -1.82
CA TYR A 36 -20.01 6.59 -2.75
C TYR A 36 -19.93 8.02 -3.32
N PRO A 37 -19.97 8.21 -4.65
CA PRO A 37 -19.84 9.54 -5.25
C PRO A 37 -21.07 10.40 -4.96
N LEU A 38 -20.85 11.58 -4.39
CA LEU A 38 -21.90 12.57 -4.13
C LEU A 38 -22.46 13.16 -5.42
N ASN A 39 -21.62 13.30 -6.45
CA ASN A 39 -22.03 13.64 -7.81
C ASN A 39 -21.71 12.48 -8.76
N ALA A 40 -22.57 11.46 -8.75
CA ALA A 40 -22.34 10.22 -9.49
C ALA A 40 -22.31 10.43 -11.01
N ALA A 41 -23.05 11.40 -11.54
CA ALA A 41 -23.06 11.74 -12.96
C ALA A 41 -21.72 12.35 -13.40
N ALA A 42 -21.18 13.31 -12.65
CA ALA A 42 -19.87 13.88 -12.93
C ALA A 42 -18.76 12.83 -12.77
N PHE A 43 -18.86 11.96 -11.76
CA PHE A 43 -17.91 10.87 -11.54
C PHE A 43 -17.89 9.86 -12.69
N LEU A 44 -19.05 9.52 -13.26
CA LEU A 44 -19.13 8.67 -14.45
C LEU A 44 -18.46 9.34 -15.67
N LYS A 45 -18.68 10.64 -15.87
CA LYS A 45 -18.06 11.40 -16.96
C LYS A 45 -16.54 11.51 -16.80
N ASP A 46 -16.03 11.57 -15.57
CA ASP A 46 -14.59 11.53 -15.34
C ASP A 46 -14.00 10.15 -15.70
N ARG A 47 -14.71 9.07 -15.35
CA ARG A 47 -14.25 7.67 -15.48
C ARG A 47 -14.03 7.20 -16.93
N ILE A 48 -14.59 7.88 -17.94
CA ILE A 48 -14.34 7.57 -19.36
C ILE A 48 -12.99 8.08 -19.87
N PHE A 49 -12.27 8.85 -19.05
CA PHE A 49 -10.93 9.33 -19.35
C PHE A 49 -9.88 8.58 -18.53
N SER A 50 -8.72 8.34 -19.12
CA SER A 50 -7.57 7.67 -18.51
C SER A 50 -6.82 8.54 -17.50
N TRP A 51 -7.05 9.86 -17.54
CA TRP A 51 -6.51 10.82 -16.58
C TRP A 51 -7.66 11.40 -15.75
N THR A 52 -7.49 11.55 -14.43
CA THR A 52 -8.46 12.24 -13.57
C THR A 52 -7.82 13.42 -12.87
N THR A 53 -8.61 14.48 -12.73
CA THR A 53 -8.23 15.70 -12.03
C THR A 53 -8.96 15.87 -10.70
N THR A 54 -9.69 14.84 -10.23
CA THR A 54 -10.50 14.90 -9.01
C THR A 54 -9.75 14.44 -7.75
N SER A 55 -8.45 14.14 -7.89
CA SER A 55 -7.65 13.51 -6.84
C SER A 55 -6.28 14.17 -6.72
N GLY A 56 -6.08 14.99 -5.70
CA GLY A 56 -4.78 15.60 -5.37
C GLY A 56 -4.11 16.27 -6.57
N PHE A 57 -2.86 15.88 -6.84
CA PHE A 57 -2.03 16.35 -7.95
C PHE A 57 -2.47 15.88 -9.35
N ASP A 58 -3.63 15.21 -9.46
CA ASP A 58 -4.09 14.41 -10.60
C ASP A 58 -3.48 12.99 -10.62
N MET A 59 -4.07 12.07 -11.37
CA MET A 59 -3.54 10.71 -11.50
C MET A 59 -4.01 9.99 -12.78
N ASP A 60 -3.20 9.03 -13.22
CA ASP A 60 -3.68 8.01 -14.14
C ASP A 60 -4.73 7.15 -13.43
N GLN A 61 -5.84 6.93 -14.11
CA GLN A 61 -6.91 6.05 -13.67
C GLN A 61 -7.23 4.95 -14.67
N SER A 62 -6.35 4.71 -15.65
CA SER A 62 -6.48 3.71 -16.71
C SER A 62 -6.75 2.31 -16.13
N GLY A 63 -6.11 1.97 -15.01
CA GLY A 63 -6.32 0.67 -14.34
C GLY A 63 -7.73 0.48 -13.78
N ILE A 64 -8.40 1.56 -13.35
CA ILE A 64 -9.69 1.50 -12.64
C ILE A 64 -10.90 1.84 -13.52
N GLN A 65 -10.71 2.03 -14.82
CA GLN A 65 -11.81 2.25 -15.78
C GLN A 65 -12.80 1.08 -15.87
N GLY A 66 -12.46 -0.10 -15.34
CA GLY A 66 -13.39 -1.21 -15.23
C GLY A 66 -14.57 -0.99 -14.28
N SER A 67 -14.52 0.02 -13.42
CA SER A 67 -15.65 0.41 -12.58
C SER A 67 -16.75 1.19 -13.31
N LEU A 68 -16.58 1.49 -14.61
CA LEU A 68 -17.57 2.22 -15.43
C LEU A 68 -18.99 1.66 -15.30
N VAL A 69 -19.15 0.33 -15.32
CA VAL A 69 -20.47 -0.31 -15.22
C VAL A 69 -21.14 -0.04 -13.87
N ILE A 70 -20.37 -0.02 -12.79
CA ILE A 70 -20.88 0.24 -11.43
C ILE A 70 -21.25 1.72 -11.30
N HIS A 71 -20.39 2.63 -11.76
CA HIS A 71 -20.69 4.06 -11.71
C HIS A 71 -21.84 4.46 -12.64
N PHE A 72 -22.06 3.72 -13.73
CA PHE A 72 -23.25 3.87 -14.54
C PHE A 72 -24.51 3.61 -13.71
N VAL A 73 -24.57 2.51 -12.97
CA VAL A 73 -25.67 2.21 -12.05
C VAL A 73 -25.82 3.28 -10.97
N ASP A 74 -24.71 3.73 -10.37
CA ASP A 74 -24.72 4.78 -9.34
C ASP A 74 -25.29 6.12 -9.89
N SER A 75 -25.07 6.42 -11.18
CA SER A 75 -25.45 7.68 -11.81
C SER A 75 -26.92 7.78 -12.24
N ILE A 76 -27.61 6.66 -12.51
CA ILE A 76 -28.96 6.66 -13.10
C ILE A 76 -29.95 7.52 -12.29
N PRO A 77 -30.06 7.37 -10.94
CA PRO A 77 -31.01 8.18 -10.18
C PRO A 77 -30.72 9.68 -10.23
N GLN A 78 -29.44 10.07 -10.22
CA GLN A 78 -29.04 11.49 -10.27
C GLN A 78 -29.25 12.08 -11.67
N LEU A 79 -29.07 11.31 -12.73
CA LEU A 79 -29.41 11.71 -14.10
C LEU A 79 -30.92 11.97 -14.27
N LEU A 80 -31.76 11.34 -13.45
CA LEU A 80 -33.19 11.59 -13.36
C LEU A 80 -33.55 12.78 -12.44
N GLY A 81 -32.56 13.49 -11.90
CA GLY A 81 -32.74 14.66 -11.03
C GLY A 81 -33.06 14.32 -9.56
N LEU A 82 -32.84 13.08 -9.12
CA LEU A 82 -33.12 12.69 -7.73
C LEU A 82 -32.01 13.16 -6.76
N PRO A 83 -32.35 13.55 -5.51
CA PRO A 83 -31.37 13.91 -4.50
C PRO A 83 -30.40 12.76 -4.17
N VAL A 84 -29.20 13.10 -3.67
CA VAL A 84 -28.14 12.12 -3.38
C VAL A 84 -28.58 11.03 -2.41
N GLN A 85 -29.27 11.38 -1.33
CA GLN A 85 -29.74 10.40 -0.36
C GLN A 85 -30.74 9.41 -0.97
N LEU A 86 -31.71 9.91 -1.74
CA LEU A 86 -32.68 9.05 -2.43
C LEU A 86 -31.99 8.18 -3.47
N SER A 87 -30.97 8.72 -4.15
CA SER A 87 -30.13 7.97 -5.09
C SER A 87 -29.43 6.79 -4.40
N GLN A 88 -28.80 7.01 -3.24
CA GLN A 88 -28.18 5.92 -2.46
C GLN A 88 -29.21 4.86 -2.03
N LYS A 89 -30.38 5.28 -1.52
CA LYS A 89 -31.48 4.36 -1.16
C LYS A 89 -31.86 3.45 -2.34
N ILE A 90 -32.08 4.03 -3.52
CA ILE A 90 -32.47 3.30 -4.73
C ILE A 90 -31.35 2.35 -5.18
N VAL A 91 -30.10 2.83 -5.28
CA VAL A 91 -28.96 2.03 -5.74
C VAL A 91 -28.66 0.88 -4.78
N PHE A 92 -28.69 1.13 -3.48
CA PHE A 92 -28.45 0.07 -2.49
C PHE A 92 -29.59 -0.94 -2.49
N SER A 93 -30.84 -0.51 -2.62
CA SER A 93 -31.97 -1.42 -2.82
C SER A 93 -31.89 -2.22 -4.11
N PHE A 94 -31.37 -1.64 -5.19
CA PHE A 94 -31.11 -2.36 -6.45
C PHE A 94 -30.08 -3.49 -6.25
N TRP A 95 -28.94 -3.21 -5.61
CA TRP A 95 -27.95 -4.23 -5.31
C TRP A 95 -28.49 -5.29 -4.34
N PHE A 96 -29.22 -4.89 -3.31
CA PHE A 96 -29.86 -5.81 -2.37
C PHE A 96 -30.90 -6.71 -3.04
N PHE A 97 -31.69 -6.14 -3.97
CA PHE A 97 -32.61 -6.89 -4.82
C PHE A 97 -31.87 -7.95 -5.64
N LEU A 98 -30.76 -7.59 -6.29
CA LEU A 98 -29.98 -8.56 -7.06
C LEU A 98 -29.38 -9.68 -6.19
N LEU A 99 -28.92 -9.36 -4.98
CA LEU A 99 -28.40 -10.34 -4.01
C LEU A 99 -29.47 -11.35 -3.55
N LEU A 100 -30.74 -10.94 -3.47
CA LEU A 100 -31.87 -11.82 -3.14
C LEU A 100 -32.37 -12.59 -4.38
N PHE A 101 -32.46 -11.94 -5.53
CA PHE A 101 -33.09 -12.52 -6.71
C PHE A 101 -32.17 -13.42 -7.52
N SER A 102 -30.85 -13.24 -7.48
CA SER A 102 -29.90 -14.14 -8.15
C SER A 102 -29.90 -15.57 -7.59
N PRO A 103 -29.83 -15.82 -6.25
CA PRO A 103 -29.99 -17.17 -5.70
C PRO A 103 -31.42 -17.69 -5.86
N TYR A 104 -32.45 -16.84 -5.83
CA TYR A 104 -33.84 -17.26 -6.11
C TYR A 104 -34.00 -17.80 -7.53
N PHE A 105 -33.40 -17.10 -8.52
CA PHE A 105 -33.39 -17.53 -9.91
C PHE A 105 -32.60 -18.82 -10.09
N PHE A 106 -31.45 -18.95 -9.43
CA PHE A 106 -30.65 -20.17 -9.39
C PHE A 106 -31.48 -21.39 -8.98
N ILE A 107 -32.17 -21.33 -7.84
CA ILE A 107 -33.03 -22.45 -7.39
C ILE A 107 -34.17 -22.71 -8.35
N THR A 108 -34.83 -21.66 -8.85
CA THR A 108 -35.93 -21.80 -9.81
C THR A 108 -35.49 -22.51 -11.10
N ARG A 109 -34.24 -22.28 -11.54
CA ARG A 109 -33.66 -22.97 -12.69
C ARG A 109 -33.38 -24.44 -12.40
N LEU A 110 -32.79 -24.75 -11.25
CA LEU A 110 -32.53 -26.15 -10.85
C LEU A 110 -33.82 -26.96 -10.74
N GLU A 111 -34.89 -26.39 -10.19
CA GLU A 111 -36.19 -27.08 -10.09
C GLU A 111 -36.84 -27.28 -11.45
N LYS A 112 -36.79 -26.28 -12.35
CA LYS A 112 -37.30 -26.41 -13.72
C LYS A 112 -36.53 -27.48 -14.50
N ALA A 113 -35.23 -27.63 -14.22
CA ALA A 113 -34.41 -28.68 -14.79
C ALA A 113 -34.64 -30.06 -14.13
N GLY A 114 -35.49 -30.16 -13.11
CA GLY A 114 -35.76 -31.41 -12.39
C GLY A 114 -34.62 -31.88 -11.49
N LEU A 115 -33.61 -31.04 -11.24
CA LEU A 115 -32.39 -31.38 -10.51
C LEU A 115 -32.55 -31.30 -8.99
N ILE A 116 -33.59 -30.63 -8.52
CA ILE A 116 -33.90 -30.50 -7.09
C ILE A 116 -35.40 -30.55 -6.87
N LYS A 117 -35.83 -31.32 -5.87
CA LYS A 117 -37.23 -31.42 -5.44
C LYS A 117 -37.39 -30.93 -4.01
N SER A 118 -37.48 -29.63 -3.85
CA SER A 118 -37.67 -28.97 -2.56
C SER A 118 -38.78 -27.91 -2.66
N SER A 119 -39.73 -27.96 -1.73
CA SER A 119 -40.86 -27.02 -1.70
C SER A 119 -40.50 -25.67 -1.08
N TYR A 120 -39.46 -25.64 -0.22
CA TYR A 120 -39.14 -24.50 0.63
C TYR A 120 -37.74 -23.93 0.46
N LEU A 121 -36.84 -24.56 -0.31
CA LEU A 121 -35.47 -24.04 -0.50
C LEU A 121 -35.45 -22.62 -1.08
N ARG A 122 -36.42 -22.28 -1.95
CA ARG A 122 -36.61 -20.93 -2.51
C ARG A 122 -36.90 -19.85 -1.46
N TYR A 123 -37.33 -20.24 -0.26
CA TYR A 123 -37.58 -19.32 0.86
C TYR A 123 -36.27 -19.02 1.60
N PHE A 124 -35.52 -20.06 1.96
CA PHE A 124 -34.36 -19.92 2.86
C PHE A 124 -33.07 -19.53 2.16
N PHE A 125 -32.76 -20.15 1.01
CA PHE A 125 -31.46 -19.96 0.37
C PHE A 125 -31.19 -18.49 -0.02
N PRO A 126 -32.14 -17.76 -0.66
CA PRO A 126 -31.94 -16.35 -0.96
C PRO A 126 -31.68 -15.48 0.28
N VAL A 127 -32.41 -15.74 1.36
CA VAL A 127 -32.30 -14.96 2.60
C VAL A 127 -30.97 -15.24 3.30
N LEU A 128 -30.56 -16.49 3.45
CA LEU A 128 -29.26 -16.84 4.06
C LEU A 128 -28.07 -16.27 3.25
N TYR A 129 -28.20 -16.24 1.93
CA TYR A 129 -27.16 -15.72 1.05
C TYR A 129 -27.02 -14.19 1.09
N ALA A 130 -28.13 -13.46 1.24
CA ALA A 130 -28.13 -12.00 1.30
C ALA A 130 -28.00 -11.43 2.73
N PHE A 131 -28.64 -12.07 3.72
CA PHE A 131 -28.60 -11.69 5.14
C PHE A 131 -27.60 -12.57 5.89
N ASN A 132 -26.33 -12.22 5.79
CA ASN A 132 -25.25 -12.78 6.60
C ASN A 132 -24.23 -11.69 6.94
N PHE A 133 -23.32 -11.99 7.87
CA PHE A 133 -22.32 -11.04 8.33
C PHE A 133 -21.26 -10.71 7.26
N TYR A 134 -20.94 -11.63 6.34
CA TYR A 134 -20.00 -11.37 5.26
C TYR A 134 -20.51 -10.29 4.30
N ILE A 135 -21.79 -10.37 3.90
CA ILE A 135 -22.45 -9.33 3.10
C ILE A 135 -22.66 -8.06 3.93
N LEU A 136 -22.89 -8.18 5.24
CA LEU A 136 -23.07 -7.02 6.12
C LEU A 136 -21.79 -6.16 6.17
N GLN A 137 -20.63 -6.81 6.26
CA GLN A 137 -19.33 -6.15 6.20
C GLN A 137 -19.13 -5.42 4.86
N ALA A 138 -19.57 -6.02 3.75
CA ALA A 138 -19.49 -5.37 2.45
C ALA A 138 -20.39 -4.11 2.34
N TRP A 139 -21.49 -4.05 3.08
CA TRP A 139 -22.34 -2.86 3.14
C TRP A 139 -21.71 -1.70 3.90
N TRP A 140 -20.91 -1.98 4.93
CA TRP A 140 -20.22 -0.95 5.72
C TRP A 140 -19.40 0.00 4.84
N VAL A 141 -18.68 -0.55 3.86
CA VAL A 141 -17.87 0.21 2.90
C VAL A 141 -18.53 0.39 1.52
N ALA A 142 -19.79 -0.04 1.38
CA ALA A 142 -20.52 -0.09 0.13
C ALA A 142 -19.68 -0.68 -1.04
N GLU A 143 -19.24 -1.93 -0.92
CA GLU A 143 -18.35 -2.58 -1.90
C GLU A 143 -19.13 -3.12 -3.12
N ARG A 144 -19.63 -2.22 -3.99
CA ARG A 144 -20.41 -2.60 -5.18
C ARG A 144 -19.69 -3.59 -6.11
N THR A 145 -18.37 -3.51 -6.19
CA THR A 145 -17.51 -4.45 -6.92
C THR A 145 -17.62 -5.88 -6.37
N LYS A 146 -17.68 -6.05 -5.05
CA LYS A 146 -17.94 -7.35 -4.42
C LYS A 146 -19.37 -7.81 -4.70
N PHE A 147 -20.38 -6.95 -4.52
CA PHE A 147 -21.78 -7.30 -4.79
C PHE A 147 -22.00 -7.80 -6.21
N SER A 148 -21.35 -7.17 -7.18
CA SER A 148 -21.32 -7.62 -8.57
C SER A 148 -20.95 -9.10 -8.71
N LEU A 149 -19.85 -9.54 -8.10
CA LEU A 149 -19.38 -10.94 -8.22
C LEU A 149 -20.22 -11.91 -7.38
N VAL A 150 -20.72 -11.47 -6.23
CA VAL A 150 -21.68 -12.22 -5.41
C VAL A 150 -22.97 -12.48 -6.18
N VAL A 151 -23.44 -11.51 -6.98
CA VAL A 151 -24.64 -11.65 -7.83
C VAL A 151 -24.40 -12.57 -9.02
N VAL A 152 -23.25 -12.44 -9.70
CA VAL A 152 -23.00 -13.17 -10.95
C VAL A 152 -22.77 -14.67 -10.75
N MET A 153 -22.18 -15.06 -9.62
CA MET A 153 -21.85 -16.46 -9.35
C MET A 153 -23.10 -17.39 -9.34
N PRO A 154 -24.18 -17.10 -8.59
CA PRO A 154 -25.45 -17.84 -8.70
C PRO A 154 -26.02 -17.85 -10.12
N LEU A 155 -25.93 -16.72 -10.85
CA LEU A 155 -26.48 -16.61 -12.21
C LEU A 155 -25.72 -17.50 -13.19
N ILE A 156 -24.39 -17.51 -13.15
CA ILE A 156 -23.55 -18.38 -13.98
C ILE A 156 -23.83 -19.85 -13.63
N LEU A 157 -23.77 -20.23 -12.35
CA LEU A 157 -24.03 -21.61 -11.94
C LEU A 157 -25.45 -22.10 -12.29
N SER A 158 -26.43 -21.18 -12.39
CA SER A 158 -27.79 -21.50 -12.83
C SER A 158 -27.88 -21.95 -14.30
N LEU A 159 -26.88 -21.60 -15.10
CA LEU A 159 -26.73 -22.03 -16.49
C LEU A 159 -25.83 -23.26 -16.58
N LEU A 160 -24.72 -23.28 -15.83
CA LEU A 160 -23.70 -24.32 -15.91
C LEU A 160 -24.15 -25.67 -15.37
N ILE A 161 -24.80 -25.71 -14.20
CA ILE A 161 -25.21 -26.98 -13.58
C ILE A 161 -26.25 -27.72 -14.45
N PRO A 162 -27.34 -27.07 -14.92
CA PRO A 162 -28.28 -27.72 -15.84
C PRO A 162 -27.63 -28.11 -17.16
N MET A 163 -26.73 -27.28 -17.71
CA MET A 163 -26.04 -27.60 -18.95
C MET A 163 -25.25 -28.91 -18.82
N ALA A 164 -24.50 -29.09 -17.73
CA ALA A 164 -23.67 -30.28 -17.54
C ALA A 164 -24.49 -31.58 -17.37
N LEU A 165 -25.72 -31.47 -16.89
CA LEU A 165 -26.57 -32.64 -16.65
C LEU A 165 -27.50 -32.97 -17.81
N GLN A 166 -27.56 -32.10 -18.82
CA GLN A 166 -28.32 -32.30 -20.05
C GLN A 166 -27.42 -32.72 -21.21
N LYS A 167 -28.02 -33.09 -22.34
CA LYS A 167 -27.27 -33.47 -23.55
C LYS A 167 -26.47 -32.25 -24.06
N LEU A 168 -25.14 -32.34 -23.97
CA LEU A 168 -24.24 -31.32 -24.49
C LEU A 168 -24.24 -31.31 -26.01
N THR A 169 -24.51 -30.15 -26.59
CA THR A 169 -24.37 -29.87 -28.03
C THR A 169 -23.48 -28.65 -28.22
N LEU A 170 -22.73 -28.60 -29.32
CA LEU A 170 -21.85 -27.47 -29.63
C LEU A 170 -22.57 -26.12 -29.55
N ARG A 171 -23.80 -26.08 -30.08
CA ARG A 171 -24.67 -24.90 -30.03
C ARG A 171 -24.99 -24.46 -28.60
N ASN A 172 -25.39 -25.38 -27.73
CA ASN A 172 -25.74 -25.07 -26.35
C ASN A 172 -24.52 -24.58 -25.57
N ILE A 173 -23.35 -25.17 -25.81
CA ILE A 173 -22.08 -24.77 -25.19
C ILE A 173 -21.71 -23.34 -25.58
N ILE A 174 -21.64 -23.05 -26.89
CA ILE A 174 -21.29 -21.71 -27.37
C ILE A 174 -22.28 -20.68 -26.86
N LYS A 175 -23.59 -20.95 -26.98
CA LYS A 175 -24.62 -20.05 -26.47
C LYS A 175 -24.48 -19.78 -24.97
N THR A 176 -24.17 -20.81 -24.18
CA THR A 176 -24.01 -20.68 -22.72
C THR A 176 -22.74 -19.91 -22.39
N ALA A 177 -21.62 -20.19 -23.05
CA ALA A 177 -20.36 -19.47 -22.90
C ALA A 177 -20.54 -17.97 -23.17
N LEU A 178 -21.14 -17.63 -24.31
CA LEU A 178 -21.43 -16.25 -24.70
C LEU A 178 -22.38 -15.55 -23.70
N THR A 179 -23.42 -16.24 -23.22
CA THR A 179 -24.34 -15.70 -22.21
C THR A 179 -23.62 -15.45 -20.89
N CYS A 180 -22.77 -16.38 -20.44
CA CYS A 180 -21.96 -16.22 -19.24
C CYS A 180 -20.97 -15.05 -19.39
N SER A 181 -20.35 -14.87 -20.56
CA SER A 181 -19.44 -13.74 -20.80
C SER A 181 -20.15 -12.40 -20.72
N ILE A 182 -21.36 -12.27 -21.27
CA ILE A 182 -22.18 -11.05 -21.12
C ILE A 182 -22.51 -10.80 -19.65
N LEU A 183 -22.99 -11.83 -18.93
CA LEU A 183 -23.33 -11.69 -17.51
C LEU A 183 -22.13 -11.22 -16.69
N LEU A 184 -20.95 -11.81 -16.91
CA LEU A 184 -19.73 -11.42 -16.21
C LEU A 184 -19.20 -10.05 -16.67
N SER A 185 -19.48 -9.61 -17.89
CA SER A 185 -19.10 -8.27 -18.35
C SER A 185 -19.97 -7.17 -17.73
N ILE A 186 -21.26 -7.46 -17.48
CA ILE A 186 -22.15 -6.57 -16.72
C ILE A 186 -21.75 -6.56 -15.24
N PHE A 187 -21.43 -7.74 -14.71
CA PHE A 187 -21.04 -7.92 -13.31
C PHE A 187 -19.53 -8.17 -13.18
N ASN A 188 -18.72 -7.28 -13.74
CA ASN A 188 -17.27 -7.44 -13.89
C ASN A 188 -16.44 -7.12 -12.64
N GLY A 189 -17.04 -6.96 -11.46
CA GLY A 189 -16.29 -6.73 -10.22
C GLY A 189 -15.33 -5.54 -10.22
N GLY A 190 -15.54 -4.54 -11.09
CA GLY A 190 -14.63 -3.39 -11.26
C GLY A 190 -13.50 -3.60 -12.27
N GLY A 191 -13.56 -4.64 -13.11
CA GLY A 191 -12.55 -4.96 -14.12
C GLY A 191 -11.31 -5.65 -13.56
N TRP A 192 -10.16 -5.44 -14.21
CA TRP A 192 -8.93 -6.19 -13.90
C TRP A 192 -8.20 -5.74 -12.64
N VAL A 193 -8.30 -4.47 -12.23
CA VAL A 193 -7.83 -4.06 -10.88
C VAL A 193 -8.66 -4.76 -9.79
N GLY A 194 -9.93 -5.05 -10.07
CA GLY A 194 -10.80 -5.86 -9.23
C GLY A 194 -10.50 -7.36 -9.26
N PHE A 195 -9.50 -7.84 -10.03
CA PHE A 195 -9.19 -9.27 -10.18
C PHE A 195 -9.07 -10.04 -8.87
N PRO A 196 -8.47 -9.51 -7.77
CA PRO A 196 -8.44 -10.21 -6.50
C PRO A 196 -9.83 -10.58 -5.96
N LEU A 197 -10.89 -9.81 -6.29
CA LEU A 197 -12.26 -10.12 -5.88
C LEU A 197 -12.84 -11.34 -6.62
N TYR A 198 -12.27 -11.75 -7.74
CA TYR A 198 -12.72 -12.92 -8.51
C TYR A 198 -12.41 -14.25 -7.81
N GLY A 199 -11.67 -14.24 -6.70
CA GLY A 199 -11.22 -15.44 -5.99
C GLY A 199 -12.33 -16.47 -5.75
N GLY A 200 -13.44 -16.08 -5.12
CA GLY A 200 -14.57 -16.98 -4.88
C GLY A 200 -15.22 -17.54 -6.17
N LEU A 201 -15.35 -16.72 -7.22
CA LEU A 201 -15.89 -17.13 -8.51
C LEU A 201 -14.95 -18.12 -9.21
N LEU A 202 -13.64 -17.87 -9.17
CA LEU A 202 -12.62 -18.76 -9.70
C LEU A 202 -12.65 -20.12 -8.99
N ILE A 203 -12.81 -20.13 -7.66
CA ILE A 203 -13.00 -21.38 -6.91
C ILE A 203 -14.27 -22.10 -7.37
N ALA A 204 -15.40 -21.41 -7.46
CA ALA A 204 -16.66 -22.01 -7.87
C ALA A 204 -16.60 -22.62 -9.28
N LEU A 205 -15.98 -21.90 -10.23
CA LEU A 205 -15.77 -22.37 -11.59
C LEU A 205 -14.77 -23.53 -11.67
N SER A 206 -13.70 -23.50 -10.87
CA SER A 206 -12.71 -24.58 -10.80
C SER A 206 -13.32 -25.86 -10.22
N VAL A 207 -14.06 -25.75 -9.12
CA VAL A 207 -14.78 -26.88 -8.53
C VAL A 207 -15.81 -27.43 -9.51
N TYR A 208 -16.56 -26.58 -10.22
CA TYR A 208 -17.45 -27.03 -11.28
C TYR A 208 -16.71 -27.80 -12.38
N TYR A 209 -15.60 -27.28 -12.88
CA TYR A 209 -14.81 -27.94 -13.92
C TYR A 209 -14.33 -29.32 -13.47
N PHE A 210 -13.63 -29.41 -12.33
CA PHE A 210 -13.07 -30.68 -11.85
C PHE A 210 -14.14 -31.68 -11.42
N PHE A 211 -15.23 -31.22 -10.81
CA PHE A 211 -16.35 -32.07 -10.43
C PHE A 211 -16.99 -32.74 -11.66
N PHE A 212 -17.32 -31.96 -12.69
CA PHE A 212 -17.96 -32.49 -13.88
C PHE A 212 -16.98 -33.23 -14.82
N LEU A 213 -15.70 -32.85 -14.81
CA LEU A 213 -14.63 -33.63 -15.44
C LEU A 213 -14.58 -35.05 -14.86
N GLY A 214 -14.54 -35.18 -13.53
CA GLY A 214 -14.61 -36.45 -12.84
C GLY A 214 -15.91 -37.20 -13.12
N PHE A 215 -17.06 -36.52 -13.04
CA PHE A 215 -18.37 -37.11 -13.35
C PHE A 215 -18.42 -37.71 -14.76
N TYR A 216 -17.95 -37.00 -15.79
CA TYR A 216 -17.93 -37.52 -17.16
C TYR A 216 -16.89 -38.61 -17.37
N PHE A 217 -15.75 -38.53 -16.67
CA PHE A 217 -14.75 -39.58 -16.68
C PHE A 217 -15.31 -40.90 -16.13
N PHE A 218 -15.92 -40.87 -14.95
CA PHE A 218 -16.51 -42.05 -14.32
C PHE A 218 -17.77 -42.58 -15.03
N THR A 219 -18.51 -41.72 -15.73
CA THR A 219 -19.66 -42.12 -16.55
C THR A 219 -19.28 -42.49 -18.00
N ASN A 220 -17.98 -42.53 -18.31
CA ASN A 220 -17.41 -42.87 -19.62
C ASN A 220 -17.90 -41.98 -20.79
N GLN A 221 -18.20 -40.70 -20.51
CA GLN A 221 -18.68 -39.71 -21.47
C GLN A 221 -17.55 -38.82 -21.99
N LYS A 222 -16.48 -39.41 -22.57
CA LYS A 222 -15.26 -38.68 -22.96
C LYS A 222 -15.50 -37.48 -23.89
N ARG A 223 -16.49 -37.53 -24.78
CA ARG A 223 -16.87 -36.40 -25.66
C ARG A 223 -17.30 -35.16 -24.86
N ASN A 224 -17.94 -35.36 -23.72
CA ASN A 224 -18.43 -34.27 -22.87
C ASN A 224 -17.30 -33.54 -22.15
N ILE A 225 -16.15 -34.19 -21.95
CA ILE A 225 -14.94 -33.55 -21.44
C ILE A 225 -14.44 -32.49 -22.42
N GLY A 226 -14.28 -32.84 -23.70
CA GLY A 226 -13.86 -31.88 -24.73
C GLY A 226 -14.83 -30.70 -24.88
N TYR A 227 -16.13 -30.96 -24.75
CA TYR A 227 -17.16 -29.93 -24.73
C TYR A 227 -17.11 -29.00 -23.51
N LEU A 228 -16.82 -29.55 -22.33
CA LEU A 228 -16.63 -28.79 -21.10
C LEU A 228 -15.39 -27.89 -21.21
N THR A 229 -14.26 -28.41 -21.72
CA THR A 229 -13.06 -27.61 -21.97
C THR A 229 -13.32 -26.52 -23.01
N LEU A 230 -14.00 -26.85 -24.11
CA LEU A 230 -14.37 -25.87 -25.13
C LEU A 230 -15.27 -24.76 -24.58
N PHE A 231 -16.20 -25.07 -23.67
CA PHE A 231 -17.00 -24.06 -22.97
C PHE A 231 -16.10 -23.02 -22.31
N PHE A 232 -15.11 -23.45 -21.51
CA PHE A 232 -14.23 -22.55 -20.77
C PHE A 232 -13.33 -21.73 -21.69
N LEU A 233 -12.82 -22.32 -22.77
CA LEU A 233 -12.06 -21.61 -23.79
C LEU A 233 -12.90 -20.52 -24.47
N CYS A 234 -14.10 -20.86 -24.93
CA CYS A 234 -15.03 -19.90 -25.52
C CYS A 234 -15.40 -18.79 -24.52
N PHE A 235 -15.77 -19.16 -23.29
CA PHE A 235 -16.18 -18.24 -22.23
C PHE A 235 -15.06 -17.25 -21.89
N GLY A 236 -13.83 -17.73 -21.72
CA GLY A 236 -12.66 -16.90 -21.44
C GLY A 236 -12.33 -15.97 -22.62
N PHE A 237 -12.30 -16.51 -23.84
CA PHE A 237 -12.03 -15.71 -25.04
C PHE A 237 -13.06 -14.61 -25.26
N SER A 238 -14.36 -14.92 -25.22
CA SER A 238 -15.40 -13.88 -25.38
C SER A 238 -15.43 -12.90 -24.21
N TYR A 239 -15.10 -13.32 -22.99
CA TYR A 239 -15.01 -12.39 -21.85
C TYR A 239 -13.87 -11.39 -22.02
N ILE A 240 -12.69 -11.84 -22.47
CA ILE A 240 -11.54 -10.98 -22.78
C ILE A 240 -11.92 -9.93 -23.83
N LEU A 241 -12.55 -10.35 -24.92
CA LEU A 241 -12.98 -9.44 -25.99
C LEU A 241 -14.02 -8.43 -25.52
N LEU A 242 -15.03 -8.86 -24.74
CA LEU A 242 -16.04 -7.96 -24.19
C LEU A 242 -15.47 -6.95 -23.19
N ASN A 243 -14.38 -7.27 -22.49
CA ASN A 243 -13.75 -6.40 -21.49
C ASN A 243 -12.40 -5.81 -21.95
N ALA A 244 -12.14 -5.80 -23.26
CA ALA A 244 -10.93 -5.23 -23.85
C ALA A 244 -10.70 -3.77 -23.44
N TYR A 245 -11.77 -2.98 -23.29
CA TYR A 245 -11.73 -1.59 -22.81
C TYR A 245 -11.04 -1.41 -21.45
N THR A 246 -11.00 -2.46 -20.62
CA THR A 246 -10.32 -2.46 -19.32
C THR A 246 -9.01 -3.23 -19.34
N LEU A 247 -8.92 -4.28 -20.18
CA LEU A 247 -7.76 -5.16 -20.22
C LEU A 247 -6.56 -4.45 -20.84
N VAL A 248 -6.77 -3.81 -22.00
CA VAL A 248 -5.71 -3.14 -22.74
C VAL A 248 -5.01 -2.07 -21.90
N PRO A 249 -5.73 -1.10 -21.27
CA PRO A 249 -5.08 -0.13 -20.39
C PRO A 249 -4.37 -0.80 -19.20
N PHE A 250 -5.01 -1.76 -18.53
CA PHE A 250 -4.43 -2.47 -17.38
C PHE A 250 -3.10 -3.18 -17.71
N LEU A 251 -3.01 -3.86 -18.86
CA LEU A 251 -1.79 -4.56 -19.28
C LEU A 251 -0.65 -3.59 -19.58
N LEU A 252 -0.96 -2.40 -20.09
CA LEU A 252 0.04 -1.44 -20.55
C LEU A 252 0.55 -0.52 -19.43
N THR A 253 -0.29 -0.17 -18.46
CA THR A 253 0.06 0.74 -17.37
C THR A 253 0.32 0.00 -16.06
N THR A 254 -0.69 -0.72 -15.55
CA THR A 254 -0.66 -1.28 -14.18
C THR A 254 0.30 -2.46 -14.00
N LEU A 255 0.41 -3.37 -14.98
CA LEU A 255 1.30 -4.53 -14.84
C LEU A 255 2.79 -4.16 -14.79
N ARG A 256 3.19 -3.06 -15.43
CA ARG A 256 4.59 -2.60 -15.45
C ARG A 256 5.05 -2.12 -14.07
N GLU A 257 4.13 -1.54 -13.30
CA GLU A 257 4.39 -0.95 -11.98
C GLU A 257 4.20 -1.96 -10.83
N TYR A 258 3.71 -3.16 -11.12
CA TYR A 258 3.35 -4.16 -10.10
C TYR A 258 4.51 -4.48 -9.13
N SER A 259 5.72 -4.66 -9.65
CA SER A 259 6.90 -4.99 -8.83
C SER A 259 7.26 -3.86 -7.86
N ALA A 260 7.25 -2.61 -8.33
CA ALA A 260 7.46 -1.43 -7.51
C ALA A 260 6.36 -1.28 -6.45
N LEU A 261 5.11 -1.57 -6.80
CA LEU A 261 3.97 -1.51 -5.88
C LEU A 261 4.11 -2.54 -4.74
N VAL A 262 4.50 -3.77 -5.05
CA VAL A 262 4.77 -4.81 -4.05
C VAL A 262 5.92 -4.41 -3.14
N GLN A 263 7.01 -3.86 -3.69
CA GLN A 263 8.14 -3.38 -2.90
C GLN A 263 7.74 -2.23 -1.95
N SER A 264 7.00 -1.23 -2.46
CA SER A 264 6.51 -0.12 -1.64
C SER A 264 5.56 -0.53 -0.52
N SER A 265 4.94 -1.72 -0.63
CA SER A 265 4.02 -2.28 0.38
C SER A 265 4.72 -3.18 1.42
N GLY A 266 6.04 -3.06 1.58
CA GLY A 266 6.83 -3.88 2.51
C GLY A 266 7.26 -5.25 1.92
N GLY A 267 7.21 -5.39 0.59
CA GLY A 267 7.59 -6.62 -0.10
C GLY A 267 6.66 -7.81 0.19
N VAL A 268 7.06 -9.00 -0.27
CA VAL A 268 6.26 -10.23 -0.08
C VAL A 268 6.10 -10.57 1.40
N LEU A 269 7.14 -10.38 2.22
CA LEU A 269 7.11 -10.65 3.66
C LEU A 269 6.13 -9.74 4.40
N GLY A 270 6.17 -8.42 4.16
CA GLY A 270 5.24 -7.48 4.78
C GLY A 270 3.78 -7.77 4.41
N LEU A 271 3.52 -8.16 3.15
CA LEU A 271 2.18 -8.55 2.70
C LEU A 271 1.69 -9.87 3.32
N ILE A 272 2.59 -10.80 3.67
CA ILE A 272 2.25 -12.02 4.40
C ILE A 272 1.91 -11.71 5.86
N GLU A 273 2.66 -10.82 6.52
CA GLU A 273 2.33 -10.38 7.88
C GLU A 273 0.96 -9.68 7.92
N TRP A 274 0.65 -8.86 6.92
CA TRP A 274 -0.69 -8.30 6.76
C TRP A 274 -1.78 -9.38 6.58
N ALA A 275 -1.50 -10.43 5.81
CA ALA A 275 -2.43 -11.55 5.67
C ALA A 275 -2.64 -12.32 6.98
N LYS A 276 -1.59 -12.47 7.81
CA LYS A 276 -1.70 -13.07 9.15
C LYS A 276 -2.58 -12.25 10.06
N TYR A 277 -2.41 -10.92 10.06
CA TYR A 277 -3.29 -10.02 10.80
C TYR A 277 -4.75 -10.15 10.38
N LEU A 278 -5.05 -10.17 9.07
CA LEU A 278 -6.41 -10.32 8.57
C LEU A 278 -7.01 -11.73 8.76
N SER A 279 -6.16 -12.74 8.99
CA SER A 279 -6.57 -14.12 9.18
C SER A 279 -6.49 -14.55 10.66
N SER A 280 -6.31 -13.63 11.62
CA SER A 280 -6.17 -13.99 13.05
C SER A 280 -7.39 -14.73 13.60
N ASP A 281 -8.58 -14.38 13.12
CA ASP A 281 -9.87 -14.84 13.68
C ASP A 281 -10.70 -15.69 12.72
N THR A 282 -10.12 -16.05 11.57
CA THR A 282 -10.75 -16.90 10.53
C THR A 282 -10.65 -18.40 10.85
N SER A 283 -10.65 -18.77 12.14
CA SER A 283 -10.63 -20.17 12.56
C SER A 283 -11.81 -20.96 11.96
N ILE A 284 -11.64 -22.27 11.73
CA ILE A 284 -12.71 -23.12 11.19
C ILE A 284 -13.98 -23.02 12.06
N ALA A 285 -13.84 -22.93 13.38
CA ALA A 285 -14.95 -22.77 14.30
C ALA A 285 -15.71 -21.45 14.06
N ASN A 286 -14.99 -20.32 13.94
CA ASN A 286 -15.62 -19.02 13.69
C ASN A 286 -16.26 -18.96 12.30
N LEU A 287 -15.61 -19.52 11.28
CA LEU A 287 -16.17 -19.60 9.92
C LEU A 287 -17.45 -20.42 9.90
N LEU A 288 -17.48 -21.60 10.53
CA LEU A 288 -18.69 -22.44 10.62
C LEU A 288 -19.84 -21.78 11.39
N ARG A 289 -19.53 -20.93 12.38
CA ARG A 289 -20.50 -20.05 13.06
C ARG A 289 -20.94 -18.84 12.22
N LEU A 290 -20.38 -18.69 11.02
CA LEU A 290 -20.54 -17.55 10.12
C LEU A 290 -20.03 -16.21 10.70
N GLN A 291 -19.09 -16.26 11.64
CA GLN A 291 -18.60 -15.13 12.43
C GLN A 291 -17.09 -14.85 12.25
N GLY A 292 -16.42 -15.42 11.25
CA GLY A 292 -14.96 -15.26 11.06
C GLY A 292 -14.49 -13.89 10.54
N ILE A 293 -15.18 -12.79 10.81
CA ILE A 293 -14.85 -11.46 10.30
C ILE A 293 -13.80 -10.80 11.22
N PRO A 294 -12.58 -10.50 10.74
CA PRO A 294 -11.49 -10.03 11.59
C PRO A 294 -11.81 -8.69 12.28
N ASP A 295 -12.54 -7.80 11.60
CA ASP A 295 -12.93 -6.47 12.11
C ASP A 295 -13.66 -6.55 13.47
N TRP A 296 -14.36 -7.65 13.76
CA TRP A 296 -15.08 -7.85 15.02
C TRP A 296 -14.18 -8.09 16.22
N TYR A 297 -13.02 -8.70 16.00
CA TYR A 297 -12.13 -9.17 17.07
C TYR A 297 -10.99 -8.18 17.29
N ASN A 298 -10.38 -7.72 16.20
CA ASN A 298 -9.24 -6.79 16.25
C ASN A 298 -9.67 -5.36 16.61
N SER A 299 -10.88 -4.96 16.23
CA SER A 299 -11.43 -3.60 16.40
C SER A 299 -12.79 -3.62 17.11
N GLY A 300 -13.08 -4.64 17.93
CA GLY A 300 -14.42 -4.86 18.50
C GLY A 300 -15.02 -3.71 19.30
N LYS A 301 -14.20 -2.76 19.78
CA LYS A 301 -14.67 -1.51 20.42
C LYS A 301 -15.27 -0.51 19.42
N ASP A 302 -14.90 -0.61 18.15
CA ASP A 302 -15.35 0.26 17.05
C ASP A 302 -16.65 -0.25 16.39
N HIS A 303 -17.01 -1.52 16.65
CA HIS A 303 -18.24 -2.16 16.16
C HIS A 303 -19.12 -2.67 17.31
N PRO A 304 -19.91 -1.80 17.98
CA PRO A 304 -20.66 -2.15 19.19
C PRO A 304 -21.61 -3.35 19.03
N TYR A 305 -22.16 -3.53 17.83
CA TYR A 305 -23.04 -4.66 17.54
C TYR A 305 -22.30 -6.01 17.57
N ALA A 306 -21.00 -6.04 17.27
CA ALA A 306 -20.20 -7.26 17.28
C ALA A 306 -20.06 -7.82 18.70
N LEU A 307 -19.88 -6.94 19.70
CA LEU A 307 -19.78 -7.34 21.12
C LEU A 307 -21.02 -8.11 21.60
N ILE A 308 -22.20 -7.80 21.06
CA ILE A 308 -23.43 -8.54 21.38
C ILE A 308 -23.30 -10.02 20.95
N TYR A 309 -22.71 -10.30 19.78
CA TYR A 309 -22.52 -11.68 19.31
C TYR A 309 -21.35 -12.39 20.00
N LEU A 310 -20.36 -11.64 20.47
CA LEU A 310 -19.14 -12.19 21.08
C LEU A 310 -19.27 -12.40 22.60
N GLN A 311 -20.12 -11.63 23.28
CA GLN A 311 -20.21 -11.64 24.75
C GLN A 311 -21.56 -12.14 25.28
N ASN A 312 -22.66 -12.01 24.51
CA ASN A 312 -23.97 -12.44 24.99
C ASN A 312 -24.15 -13.97 24.85
N PRO A 313 -24.39 -14.72 25.94
CA PRO A 313 -24.52 -16.19 25.89
C PRO A 313 -25.61 -16.68 24.92
N PHE A 314 -26.72 -15.95 24.79
CA PHE A 314 -27.80 -16.33 23.88
C PHE A 314 -27.34 -16.30 22.42
N PHE A 315 -26.67 -15.23 21.99
CA PHE A 315 -26.19 -15.09 20.60
C PHE A 315 -25.04 -16.05 20.29
N ILE A 316 -24.19 -16.34 21.28
CA ILE A 316 -23.13 -17.36 21.17
C ILE A 316 -23.77 -18.73 20.95
N ILE A 317 -24.71 -19.15 21.79
CA ILE A 317 -25.41 -20.44 21.66
C ILE A 317 -26.16 -20.50 20.32
N ALA A 318 -26.87 -19.43 19.95
CA ALA A 318 -27.59 -19.35 18.68
C ALA A 318 -26.67 -19.48 17.46
N SER A 319 -25.42 -19.00 17.54
CA SER A 319 -24.45 -19.14 16.44
C SER A 319 -24.06 -20.61 16.16
N PHE A 320 -24.21 -21.52 17.13
CA PHE A 320 -23.98 -22.96 16.94
C PHE A 320 -25.13 -23.66 16.21
N LEU A 321 -26.27 -23.00 15.99
CA LEU A 321 -27.34 -23.55 15.16
C LEU A 321 -26.91 -23.71 13.70
N PHE A 322 -26.09 -22.79 13.16
CA PHE A 322 -25.61 -22.87 11.78
C PHE A 322 -24.75 -24.12 11.51
N PRO A 323 -23.68 -24.41 12.28
CA PRO A 323 -22.94 -25.66 12.11
C PRO A 323 -23.82 -26.88 12.38
N ALA A 324 -24.71 -26.85 13.38
CA ALA A 324 -25.62 -27.97 13.62
C ALA A 324 -26.52 -28.25 12.40
N PHE A 325 -27.13 -27.22 11.81
CA PHE A 325 -27.95 -27.35 10.60
C PHE A 325 -27.15 -27.84 9.40
N LEU A 326 -25.90 -27.38 9.25
CA LEU A 326 -24.99 -27.89 8.23
C LEU A 326 -24.73 -29.39 8.42
N PHE A 327 -24.35 -29.85 9.61
CA PHE A 327 -24.12 -31.28 9.86
C PHE A 327 -25.38 -32.12 9.65
N LEU A 328 -26.54 -31.63 10.12
CA LEU A 328 -27.83 -32.29 9.94
C LEU A 328 -28.27 -32.35 8.46
N SER A 329 -27.82 -31.44 7.61
CA SER A 329 -28.03 -31.49 6.16
C SER A 329 -27.47 -32.75 5.51
N PHE A 330 -26.52 -33.43 6.17
CA PHE A 330 -25.94 -34.66 5.67
C PHE A 330 -26.66 -35.93 6.12
N LEU A 331 -27.54 -35.86 7.12
CA LEU A 331 -28.25 -37.03 7.67
C LEU A 331 -29.56 -37.34 6.95
N ARG A 332 -30.19 -36.32 6.35
CA ARG A 332 -31.45 -36.43 5.61
C ARG A 332 -31.20 -35.93 4.20
N LYS A 333 -31.32 -36.83 3.23
CA LYS A 333 -31.10 -36.50 1.82
C LYS A 333 -32.14 -37.22 0.98
N LYS A 334 -32.88 -36.49 0.16
CA LYS A 334 -33.61 -37.11 -0.95
C LYS A 334 -32.62 -37.60 -2.00
N LYS A 335 -32.86 -38.80 -2.56
CA LYS A 335 -31.98 -39.41 -3.55
C LYS A 335 -31.75 -38.50 -4.76
N GLU A 336 -32.75 -37.70 -5.14
CA GLU A 336 -32.65 -36.74 -6.24
C GLU A 336 -31.70 -35.58 -5.97
N ASN A 337 -31.42 -35.24 -4.71
CA ASN A 337 -30.57 -34.11 -4.34
C ASN A 337 -29.09 -34.51 -4.16
N THR A 338 -28.76 -35.81 -4.13
CA THR A 338 -27.45 -36.33 -3.71
C THR A 338 -26.28 -35.74 -4.50
N LEU A 339 -26.39 -35.62 -5.82
CA LEU A 339 -25.31 -35.08 -6.65
C LEU A 339 -25.02 -33.61 -6.32
N LEU A 340 -26.07 -32.79 -6.17
CA LEU A 340 -25.92 -31.37 -5.83
C LEU A 340 -25.34 -31.21 -4.43
N ILE A 341 -25.79 -32.01 -3.46
CA ILE A 341 -25.22 -31.99 -2.10
C ILE A 341 -23.72 -32.30 -2.15
N PHE A 342 -23.30 -33.27 -2.96
CA PHE A 342 -21.88 -33.60 -3.09
C PHE A 342 -21.07 -32.48 -3.77
N PHE A 343 -21.61 -31.88 -4.84
CA PHE A 343 -21.01 -30.70 -5.48
C PHE A 343 -20.82 -29.54 -4.49
N PHE A 344 -21.88 -29.18 -3.75
CA PHE A 344 -21.85 -28.09 -2.78
C PHE A 344 -20.99 -28.40 -1.54
N LEU A 345 -20.87 -29.67 -1.15
CA LEU A 345 -19.93 -30.09 -0.10
C LEU A 345 -18.48 -29.89 -0.54
N ILE A 346 -18.13 -30.29 -1.76
CA ILE A 346 -16.77 -30.06 -2.29
C ILE A 346 -16.51 -28.56 -2.40
N LEU A 347 -17.48 -27.79 -2.92
CA LEU A 347 -17.34 -26.33 -3.00
C LEU A 347 -17.16 -25.71 -1.61
N LEU A 348 -17.90 -26.17 -0.60
CA LEU A 348 -17.76 -25.72 0.78
C LEU A 348 -16.35 -26.01 1.32
N LEU A 349 -15.85 -27.24 1.17
CA LEU A 349 -14.54 -27.64 1.71
C LEU A 349 -13.38 -26.89 1.03
N VAL A 350 -13.42 -26.77 -0.30
CA VAL A 350 -12.40 -26.03 -1.06
C VAL A 350 -12.48 -24.55 -0.72
N SER A 351 -13.66 -23.92 -0.76
CA SER A 351 -13.79 -22.50 -0.43
C SER A 351 -13.45 -22.19 1.03
N LEU A 352 -13.70 -23.10 1.97
CA LEU A 352 -13.30 -22.98 3.38
C LEU A 352 -11.78 -22.87 3.53
N LEU A 353 -11.01 -23.71 2.82
CA LEU A 353 -9.54 -23.65 2.81
C LEU A 353 -9.03 -22.27 2.42
N PHE A 354 -9.57 -21.67 1.35
CA PHE A 354 -9.14 -20.35 0.90
C PHE A 354 -9.70 -19.21 1.77
N THR A 355 -10.92 -19.35 2.29
CA THR A 355 -11.54 -18.32 3.15
C THR A 355 -10.82 -18.22 4.51
N GLN A 356 -10.29 -19.34 5.01
CA GLN A 356 -9.46 -19.40 6.21
C GLN A 356 -8.18 -18.57 6.09
N GLY A 357 -7.67 -18.33 4.88
CA GLY A 357 -6.45 -17.57 4.66
C GLY A 357 -5.24 -18.28 5.29
N VAL A 358 -4.40 -17.53 5.98
CA VAL A 358 -3.16 -18.06 6.59
C VAL A 358 -3.38 -18.59 8.03
N HIS A 359 -4.63 -18.68 8.49
CA HIS A 359 -4.93 -19.26 9.81
C HIS A 359 -4.66 -20.78 9.84
N LYS A 360 -4.08 -21.28 10.93
CA LYS A 360 -3.87 -22.72 11.18
C LYS A 360 -5.21 -23.51 11.24
N PRO A 361 -5.27 -24.79 10.82
CA PRO A 361 -4.14 -25.67 10.50
C PRO A 361 -3.69 -25.63 9.03
N LEU A 362 -4.52 -25.16 8.10
CA LEU A 362 -4.23 -25.23 6.65
C LEU A 362 -3.57 -23.97 6.08
N GLY A 363 -3.32 -22.96 6.92
CA GLY A 363 -2.75 -21.67 6.50
C GLY A 363 -1.40 -21.74 5.80
N SER A 364 -0.59 -22.78 6.06
CA SER A 364 0.69 -22.99 5.37
C SER A 364 0.52 -23.19 3.86
N ILE A 365 -0.61 -23.72 3.41
CA ILE A 365 -0.92 -23.85 1.97
C ILE A 365 -1.10 -22.45 1.37
N MET A 366 -1.87 -21.58 2.03
CA MET A 366 -2.10 -20.22 1.54
C MET A 366 -0.83 -19.39 1.55
N GLU A 367 0.00 -19.50 2.59
CA GLU A 367 1.34 -18.88 2.63
C GLU A 367 2.21 -19.38 1.47
N PHE A 368 2.26 -20.69 1.23
CA PHE A 368 3.01 -21.27 0.12
C PHE A 368 2.54 -20.72 -1.24
N LEU A 369 1.23 -20.65 -1.48
CA LEU A 369 0.70 -20.09 -2.73
C LEU A 369 1.09 -18.61 -2.90
N MET A 370 1.04 -17.83 -1.82
CA MET A 370 1.43 -16.42 -1.82
C MET A 370 2.93 -16.21 -2.07
N GLU A 371 3.78 -17.11 -1.56
CA GLU A 371 5.24 -17.05 -1.71
C GLU A 371 5.72 -17.56 -3.08
N VAL A 372 5.03 -18.55 -3.67
CA VAL A 372 5.52 -19.27 -4.86
C VAL A 372 4.81 -18.88 -6.15
N ILE A 373 3.50 -18.60 -6.11
CA ILE A 373 2.73 -18.32 -7.34
C ILE A 373 2.75 -16.82 -7.64
N PRO A 374 3.33 -16.40 -8.79
CA PRO A 374 3.33 -15.00 -9.20
C PRO A 374 1.92 -14.40 -9.21
N GLY A 375 1.77 -13.22 -8.61
CA GLY A 375 0.48 -12.52 -8.54
C GLY A 375 -0.49 -13.04 -7.47
N PHE A 376 -0.27 -14.22 -6.88
CA PHE A 376 -1.19 -14.78 -5.89
C PHE A 376 -1.20 -13.99 -4.57
N ILE A 377 -0.11 -13.28 -4.26
CA ILE A 377 -0.03 -12.33 -3.13
C ILE A 377 -1.10 -11.22 -3.20
N ALA A 378 -1.70 -10.97 -4.37
CA ALA A 378 -2.83 -10.05 -4.51
C ALA A 378 -4.09 -10.51 -3.75
N PHE A 379 -4.20 -11.81 -3.42
CA PHE A 379 -5.29 -12.40 -2.64
C PHE A 379 -5.04 -12.41 -1.11
N ARG A 380 -4.06 -11.64 -0.61
CA ARG A 380 -3.68 -11.55 0.83
C ARG A 380 -4.84 -11.32 1.81
N SER A 381 -5.91 -10.67 1.38
CA SER A 381 -7.12 -10.43 2.18
C SER A 381 -8.16 -11.54 1.97
N ALA A 382 -7.76 -12.78 2.26
CA ALA A 382 -8.39 -14.00 1.76
C ALA A 382 -9.90 -14.11 2.06
N ILE A 383 -10.33 -13.87 3.30
CA ILE A 383 -11.76 -13.94 3.67
C ILE A 383 -12.62 -13.03 2.79
N PHE A 384 -12.19 -11.79 2.54
CA PHE A 384 -12.95 -10.83 1.75
C PHE A 384 -13.02 -11.20 0.26
N LYS A 385 -12.05 -11.97 -0.26
CA LYS A 385 -11.93 -12.34 -1.68
C LYS A 385 -12.52 -13.71 -2.03
N PHE A 386 -12.48 -14.66 -1.11
CA PHE A 386 -12.96 -16.03 -1.31
C PHE A 386 -14.28 -16.34 -0.59
N GLY A 387 -14.61 -15.56 0.45
CA GLY A 387 -15.72 -15.85 1.37
C GLY A 387 -17.07 -16.05 0.66
N TYR A 388 -17.42 -15.27 -0.35
CA TYR A 388 -18.75 -15.42 -0.97
C TYR A 388 -19.02 -16.80 -1.59
N ALA A 389 -18.00 -17.55 -2.02
CA ALA A 389 -18.15 -18.94 -2.47
C ALA A 389 -18.44 -19.89 -1.29
N TYR A 390 -17.80 -19.66 -0.15
CA TYR A 390 -18.07 -20.35 1.10
C TYR A 390 -19.49 -20.07 1.59
N TRP A 391 -19.88 -18.80 1.70
CA TRP A 391 -21.22 -18.38 2.12
C TRP A 391 -22.32 -18.88 1.16
N PHE A 392 -22.06 -18.93 -0.15
CA PHE A 392 -22.99 -19.53 -1.12
C PHE A 392 -23.22 -21.02 -0.85
N SER A 393 -22.15 -21.77 -0.58
CA SER A 393 -22.21 -23.22 -0.38
C SER A 393 -22.90 -23.60 0.92
N ILE A 394 -22.52 -22.96 2.02
CA ILE A 394 -23.11 -23.22 3.33
C ILE A 394 -24.57 -22.78 3.39
N SER A 395 -24.93 -21.65 2.77
CA SER A 395 -26.32 -21.19 2.69
C SER A 395 -27.20 -22.17 1.93
N PHE A 396 -26.68 -22.79 0.86
CA PHE A 396 -27.42 -23.79 0.09
C PHE A 396 -27.71 -25.04 0.93
N LEU A 397 -26.69 -25.59 1.59
CA LEU A 397 -26.81 -26.80 2.41
C LEU A 397 -27.72 -26.59 3.63
N ILE A 398 -27.58 -25.47 4.35
CA ILE A 398 -28.46 -25.10 5.46
C ILE A 398 -29.90 -24.87 4.96
N GLY A 399 -30.06 -24.14 3.85
CA GLY A 399 -31.38 -23.89 3.26
C GLY A 399 -32.08 -25.19 2.82
N LEU A 400 -31.31 -26.17 2.33
CA LEU A 400 -31.83 -27.48 1.96
C LEU A 400 -32.29 -28.25 3.20
N PHE A 401 -31.47 -28.29 4.26
CA PHE A 401 -31.86 -28.90 5.53
C PHE A 401 -33.15 -28.30 6.10
N LEU A 402 -33.24 -26.96 6.18
CA LEU A 402 -34.44 -26.28 6.68
C LEU A 402 -35.67 -26.64 5.85
N SER A 403 -35.52 -26.73 4.53
CA SER A 403 -36.63 -27.18 3.67
C SER A 403 -37.06 -28.61 3.97
N GLU A 404 -36.12 -29.54 4.09
CA GLU A 404 -36.43 -30.95 4.34
C GLU A 404 -37.00 -31.17 5.75
N ALA A 405 -36.53 -30.41 6.74
CA ALA A 405 -37.05 -30.42 8.10
C ALA A 405 -38.51 -29.97 8.16
N ILE A 406 -38.87 -28.88 7.45
CA ILE A 406 -40.25 -28.40 7.37
C ILE A 406 -41.16 -29.41 6.67
N GLU A 407 -40.71 -29.99 5.57
CA GLU A 407 -41.48 -31.02 4.86
C GLU A 407 -41.72 -32.24 5.76
N PHE A 408 -40.74 -32.64 6.57
CA PHE A 408 -40.87 -33.72 7.54
C PHE A 408 -41.87 -33.39 8.66
N ILE A 409 -41.78 -32.20 9.27
CA ILE A 409 -42.69 -31.76 10.35
C ILE A 409 -44.13 -31.70 9.83
N LEU A 410 -44.33 -31.08 8.67
CA LEU A 410 -45.65 -30.99 8.05
C LEU A 410 -46.16 -32.35 7.57
N GLY A 411 -45.27 -33.28 7.19
CA GLY A 411 -45.64 -34.63 6.78
C GLY A 411 -46.17 -35.52 7.91
N LYS A 412 -45.79 -35.26 9.17
CA LYS A 412 -46.29 -35.99 10.35
C LYS A 412 -47.70 -35.59 10.80
N ILE A 413 -48.18 -34.42 10.37
CA ILE A 413 -49.52 -33.92 10.71
C ILE A 413 -50.52 -34.54 9.72
N LYS A 414 -51.61 -35.16 10.20
CA LYS A 414 -52.63 -35.79 9.32
C LYS A 414 -53.07 -34.80 8.24
N GLN A 415 -53.00 -35.22 6.97
CA GLN A 415 -53.15 -34.37 5.79
C GLN A 415 -54.48 -33.57 5.73
N ARG A 416 -55.53 -34.03 6.43
CA ARG A 416 -56.84 -33.36 6.58
C ARG A 416 -56.87 -32.21 7.62
N GLN A 417 -55.91 -32.09 8.53
CA GLN A 417 -55.87 -31.04 9.57
C GLN A 417 -54.89 -29.89 9.26
N ILE A 418 -54.07 -30.00 8.21
CA ILE A 418 -53.11 -28.93 7.87
C ILE A 418 -53.84 -27.85 7.08
N SER A 419 -54.17 -26.75 7.75
CA SER A 419 -54.68 -25.56 7.09
C SER A 419 -53.66 -25.02 6.06
N SER A 420 -54.15 -24.64 4.88
CA SER A 420 -53.40 -23.93 3.83
C SER A 420 -52.41 -22.85 4.35
N PRO A 421 -52.77 -22.00 5.35
CA PRO A 421 -51.86 -20.97 5.87
C PRO A 421 -50.63 -21.49 6.61
N LEU A 422 -50.70 -22.62 7.33
CA LEU A 422 -49.56 -23.12 8.13
C LEU A 422 -48.34 -23.44 7.26
N LYS A 423 -48.59 -23.91 6.03
CA LYS A 423 -47.57 -24.21 5.00
C LYS A 423 -46.84 -22.96 4.49
N VAL A 424 -47.32 -21.76 4.80
CA VAL A 424 -46.69 -20.48 4.43
C VAL A 424 -46.17 -19.76 5.67
N LEU A 425 -46.90 -19.83 6.79
CA LEU A 425 -46.52 -19.15 8.04
C LEU A 425 -45.20 -19.69 8.61
N LEU A 426 -45.00 -21.01 8.64
CA LEU A 426 -43.80 -21.62 9.23
C LEU A 426 -42.48 -21.14 8.57
N PRO A 427 -42.31 -21.19 7.23
CA PRO A 427 -41.09 -20.66 6.61
C PRO A 427 -40.94 -19.14 6.80
N LEU A 428 -42.04 -18.38 6.87
CA LEU A 428 -41.99 -16.93 7.16
C LEU A 428 -41.48 -16.64 8.57
N VAL A 429 -41.91 -17.41 9.57
CA VAL A 429 -41.42 -17.27 10.96
C VAL A 429 -39.92 -17.57 11.04
N ILE A 430 -39.44 -18.61 10.38
CA ILE A 430 -37.99 -18.93 10.36
C ILE A 430 -37.21 -17.82 9.65
N ILE A 431 -37.70 -17.30 8.53
CA ILE A 431 -37.08 -16.14 7.85
C ILE A 431 -37.04 -14.93 8.78
N LEU A 432 -38.14 -14.65 9.49
CA LEU A 432 -38.18 -13.55 10.46
C LEU A 432 -37.14 -13.75 11.56
N LEU A 433 -37.03 -14.95 12.13
CA LEU A 433 -35.99 -15.26 13.14
C LEU A 433 -34.57 -15.11 12.58
N LEU A 434 -34.32 -15.51 11.33
CA LEU A 434 -33.02 -15.32 10.67
C LEU A 434 -32.70 -13.83 10.48
N ILE A 435 -33.67 -13.02 10.09
CA ILE A 435 -33.50 -11.57 9.91
C ILE A 435 -33.30 -10.90 11.27
N LEU A 436 -34.06 -11.29 12.30
CA LEU A 436 -33.90 -10.80 13.67
C LEU A 436 -32.54 -11.20 14.26
N TYR A 437 -32.03 -12.39 13.95
CA TYR A 437 -30.67 -12.78 14.33
C TYR A 437 -29.63 -11.85 13.68
N HIS A 438 -29.88 -11.34 12.47
CA HIS A 438 -29.06 -10.35 11.79
C HIS A 438 -29.62 -8.92 11.91
N PHE A 439 -30.14 -8.56 13.10
CA PHE A 439 -30.73 -7.25 13.37
C PHE A 439 -29.88 -6.01 13.02
N PRO A 440 -28.53 -6.04 12.91
CA PRO A 440 -27.78 -4.86 12.48
C PRO A 440 -28.19 -4.33 11.10
N TYR A 441 -28.73 -5.18 10.23
CA TYR A 441 -29.36 -4.76 8.97
C TYR A 441 -30.59 -3.85 9.20
N LEU A 442 -31.36 -4.07 10.26
CA LEU A 442 -32.60 -3.36 10.55
C LEU A 442 -32.38 -2.07 11.34
N THR A 443 -31.36 -2.05 12.21
CA THR A 443 -31.06 -0.87 13.05
C THR A 443 -30.18 0.15 12.34
N GLY A 444 -29.42 -0.27 11.34
CA GLY A 444 -28.40 0.57 10.69
C GLY A 444 -27.24 0.94 11.64
N ASN A 445 -27.09 0.25 12.78
CA ASN A 445 -26.01 0.48 13.74
C ASN A 445 -24.64 0.09 13.19
N ILE A 446 -24.58 -0.67 12.09
CA ILE A 446 -23.32 -1.00 11.41
C ILE A 446 -22.53 0.22 10.91
N PHE A 447 -23.20 1.36 10.74
CA PHE A 447 -22.59 2.57 10.20
C PHE A 447 -22.07 3.53 11.29
N ARG A 448 -22.27 3.19 12.58
CA ARG A 448 -21.82 3.96 13.74
C ARG A 448 -20.50 3.42 14.27
N ILE A 449 -19.60 4.33 14.65
CA ILE A 449 -18.33 4.02 15.32
C ILE A 449 -18.33 4.79 16.65
N GLU A 450 -18.57 4.09 17.77
CA GLU A 450 -18.81 4.73 19.07
C GLU A 450 -17.55 5.35 19.70
N SER A 451 -16.36 4.85 19.37
CA SER A 451 -15.12 5.21 20.05
C SER A 451 -14.62 6.63 19.78
N ARG A 452 -15.11 7.33 18.74
CA ARG A 452 -14.50 8.60 18.26
C ARG A 452 -15.45 9.73 17.83
N GLN A 453 -16.76 9.68 18.11
CA GLN A 453 -17.75 10.62 17.54
C GLN A 453 -17.78 10.66 15.99
N ILE A 454 -17.29 9.60 15.34
CA ILE A 454 -17.11 9.50 13.89
C ILE A 454 -18.10 8.47 13.34
N ALA A 455 -18.59 8.68 12.12
CA ALA A 455 -19.50 7.74 11.49
C ALA A 455 -19.24 7.63 9.98
N SER A 456 -19.47 6.43 9.43
CA SER A 456 -19.57 6.25 7.98
C SER A 456 -20.83 6.94 7.41
N ARG A 457 -21.80 7.25 8.30
CA ARG A 457 -23.04 7.95 8.01
C ARG A 457 -23.05 9.36 8.60
N VAL A 458 -23.14 10.39 7.76
CA VAL A 458 -22.98 11.80 8.14
C VAL A 458 -24.02 12.69 7.46
N THR A 459 -24.25 13.88 8.01
CA THR A 459 -25.01 14.95 7.34
C THR A 459 -24.00 15.94 6.77
N VAL A 460 -23.94 16.06 5.44
CA VAL A 460 -23.06 17.04 4.78
C VAL A 460 -23.68 18.44 4.92
N PRO A 461 -22.95 19.42 5.48
CA PRO A 461 -23.46 20.78 5.61
C PRO A 461 -23.74 21.45 4.26
N SER A 462 -24.75 22.34 4.19
CA SER A 462 -25.14 23.00 2.94
C SER A 462 -24.03 23.81 2.31
N TYR A 463 -23.18 24.44 3.12
CA TYR A 463 -22.07 25.26 2.62
C TYR A 463 -21.02 24.45 1.84
N VAL A 464 -20.87 23.14 2.11
CA VAL A 464 -20.00 22.26 1.32
C VAL A 464 -20.58 22.08 -0.10
N HIS A 465 -21.90 21.92 -0.20
CA HIS A 465 -22.59 21.85 -1.49
C HIS A 465 -22.52 23.18 -2.26
N GLU A 466 -22.66 24.31 -1.56
CA GLU A 466 -22.56 25.66 -2.14
C GLU A 466 -21.16 25.94 -2.67
N PHE A 467 -20.11 25.64 -1.89
CA PHE A 467 -18.72 25.72 -2.35
C PHE A 467 -18.51 24.83 -3.56
N SER A 468 -18.96 23.58 -3.50
CA SER A 468 -18.80 22.60 -4.57
C SER A 468 -19.46 23.06 -5.88
N LYS A 469 -20.66 23.66 -5.80
CA LYS A 469 -21.33 24.26 -6.95
C LYS A 469 -20.54 25.45 -7.50
N TRP A 470 -20.15 26.38 -6.62
CA TRP A 470 -19.41 27.57 -7.01
C TRP A 470 -18.06 27.22 -7.64
N TRP A 471 -17.32 26.25 -7.09
CA TRP A 471 -16.02 25.80 -7.61
C TRP A 471 -16.13 25.20 -9.01
N ARG A 472 -17.18 24.42 -9.30
CA ARG A 472 -17.41 23.90 -10.66
C ARG A 472 -17.69 24.99 -11.69
N GLU A 473 -18.34 26.07 -11.27
CA GLU A 473 -18.71 27.19 -12.14
C GLU A 473 -17.55 28.18 -12.33
N ASN A 474 -16.69 28.36 -11.32
CA ASN A 474 -15.68 29.44 -11.28
C ASN A 474 -14.22 28.96 -11.27
N GLY A 475 -13.93 27.79 -10.71
CA GLY A 475 -12.57 27.25 -10.55
C GLY A 475 -12.05 26.48 -11.76
N LYS A 476 -12.47 26.85 -12.99
CA LYS A 476 -12.05 26.15 -14.21
C LYS A 476 -10.54 26.38 -14.41
N ASN A 477 -9.77 25.30 -14.58
CA ASN A 477 -8.30 25.29 -14.73
C ASN A 477 -7.46 25.79 -13.54
N ASP A 478 -8.06 26.50 -12.60
CA ASP A 478 -7.42 26.93 -11.36
C ASP A 478 -7.31 25.78 -10.35
N LYS A 479 -6.32 25.86 -9.45
CA LYS A 479 -6.15 24.92 -8.32
C LYS A 479 -6.42 25.59 -6.98
N VAL A 480 -6.98 24.80 -6.06
CA VAL A 480 -7.21 25.20 -4.67
C VAL A 480 -6.43 24.31 -3.71
N LEU A 481 -5.68 24.93 -2.80
CA LEU A 481 -5.03 24.24 -1.68
C LEU A 481 -5.97 24.18 -0.49
N LEU A 482 -6.17 22.99 0.07
CA LEU A 482 -6.97 22.81 1.27
C LEU A 482 -6.15 23.09 2.54
N LEU A 483 -6.75 23.85 3.46
CA LEU A 483 -6.18 24.21 4.75
C LEU A 483 -7.15 23.84 5.90
N PRO A 484 -6.65 23.35 7.04
CA PRO A 484 -5.24 23.06 7.34
C PRO A 484 -4.75 21.82 6.58
N GLN A 485 -3.44 21.57 6.64
CA GLN A 485 -2.83 20.32 6.15
C GLN A 485 -3.35 19.11 6.94
N LEU A 486 -3.39 17.93 6.31
CA LEU A 486 -3.63 16.67 7.00
C LEU A 486 -2.46 16.30 7.91
N ASN A 487 -2.74 15.57 8.99
CA ASN A 487 -1.69 15.04 9.87
C ASN A 487 -0.83 14.00 9.13
N SER A 488 0.49 14.14 9.20
CA SER A 488 1.45 13.33 8.45
C SER A 488 1.47 11.85 8.83
N ASN A 489 0.99 11.49 10.02
CA ASN A 489 1.05 10.12 10.51
C ASN A 489 -0.10 9.24 9.98
N TRP A 490 -1.29 9.82 9.73
CA TRP A 490 -2.50 9.05 9.37
C TRP A 490 -3.15 9.51 8.05
N GLY A 491 -2.94 10.75 7.61
CA GLY A 491 -3.45 11.25 6.32
C GLY A 491 -4.98 11.25 6.18
N LEU A 492 -5.71 11.29 7.29
CA LEU A 492 -7.18 11.28 7.33
C LEU A 492 -7.75 12.70 7.30
N GLU A 493 -8.73 12.94 6.45
CA GLU A 493 -9.54 14.16 6.47
C GLU A 493 -10.64 14.01 7.54
N GLN A 494 -10.73 14.94 8.49
CA GLN A 494 -11.64 14.86 9.64
C GLN A 494 -12.36 16.19 9.91
N TYR A 495 -13.68 16.17 10.09
CA TYR A 495 -14.49 17.38 10.38
C TYR A 495 -15.41 17.23 11.58
N ARG A 496 -15.68 18.35 12.29
CA ARG A 496 -16.54 18.43 13.50
C ARG A 496 -17.97 17.88 13.33
N TRP A 497 -18.46 17.78 12.09
CA TRP A 497 -19.77 17.20 11.78
C TRP A 497 -19.74 15.67 11.55
N GLY A 498 -18.61 15.01 11.87
CA GLY A 498 -18.49 13.55 11.99
C GLY A 498 -17.89 12.82 10.79
N TYR A 499 -17.49 13.54 9.74
CA TYR A 499 -16.79 12.95 8.60
C TYR A 499 -15.35 12.64 8.92
N MET A 500 -14.93 11.44 8.54
CA MET A 500 -13.55 10.97 8.56
C MET A 500 -13.34 10.09 7.35
N SER A 501 -12.35 10.33 6.50
CA SER A 501 -12.01 9.41 5.41
C SER A 501 -10.57 9.62 4.93
N LEU A 502 -10.01 8.60 4.27
CA LEU A 502 -8.81 8.76 3.44
C LEU A 502 -9.12 9.38 2.07
N ALA A 503 -10.38 9.34 1.64
CA ALA A 503 -10.83 9.95 0.40
C ALA A 503 -11.27 11.40 0.67
N PRO A 504 -10.75 12.41 -0.06
CA PRO A 504 -11.17 13.80 0.13
C PRO A 504 -12.67 14.01 -0.16
N ILE A 505 -13.38 14.74 0.71
CA ILE A 505 -14.81 15.02 0.57
C ILE A 505 -15.14 15.71 -0.77
N LEU A 506 -14.28 16.63 -1.21
CA LEU A 506 -14.44 17.34 -2.48
C LEU A 506 -14.19 16.44 -3.69
N GLY A 507 -13.34 15.42 -3.55
CA GLY A 507 -13.16 14.38 -4.57
C GLY A 507 -14.45 13.58 -4.79
N ASN A 508 -15.24 13.32 -3.74
CA ASN A 508 -16.55 12.65 -3.86
C ASN A 508 -17.59 13.48 -4.61
N PHE A 509 -17.44 14.81 -4.68
CA PHE A 509 -18.24 15.69 -5.55
C PHE A 509 -17.75 15.75 -7.00
N ALA A 510 -16.67 15.02 -7.33
CA ALA A 510 -15.94 15.13 -8.58
C ALA A 510 -15.44 16.57 -8.84
N ASN A 511 -15.10 17.30 -7.78
CA ASN A 511 -14.46 18.61 -7.92
C ASN A 511 -13.03 18.42 -8.43
N LYS A 512 -12.66 19.21 -9.43
CA LYS A 512 -11.37 19.13 -10.08
C LYS A 512 -10.34 20.03 -9.39
N ASN A 513 -9.05 19.71 -9.54
CA ASN A 513 -7.92 20.56 -9.15
C ASN A 513 -7.85 20.89 -7.65
N ILE A 514 -8.16 19.89 -6.81
CA ILE A 514 -8.10 20.01 -5.34
C ILE A 514 -6.75 19.47 -4.85
N ILE A 515 -5.95 20.32 -4.20
CA ILE A 515 -4.62 19.96 -3.68
C ILE A 515 -4.65 19.79 -2.17
N GLU A 516 -4.18 18.63 -1.69
CA GLU A 516 -4.09 18.26 -0.28
C GLU A 516 -3.03 17.15 -0.09
N ASN A 517 -2.39 17.08 1.08
CA ASN A 517 -1.36 16.10 1.44
C ASN A 517 -1.93 14.71 1.79
N THR A 518 -2.62 14.13 0.82
CA THR A 518 -3.23 12.80 0.90
C THR A 518 -2.19 11.66 0.83
N VAL A 519 -2.61 10.46 1.23
CA VAL A 519 -1.75 9.25 1.24
C VAL A 519 -1.33 8.73 -0.15
N VAL A 520 -1.90 9.26 -1.23
CA VAL A 520 -1.62 8.83 -2.62
C VAL A 520 -0.47 9.62 -3.28
N LEU A 521 0.10 10.59 -2.58
CA LEU A 521 1.24 11.39 -3.06
C LEU A 521 2.55 10.61 -2.95
N SER A 522 3.41 10.76 -3.95
CA SER A 522 4.80 10.30 -3.91
C SER A 522 5.60 11.06 -2.85
N SER A 523 6.75 10.52 -2.45
CA SER A 523 7.62 11.20 -1.48
C SER A 523 8.08 12.59 -1.94
N ALA A 524 8.25 12.79 -3.25
CA ALA A 524 8.61 14.10 -3.82
C ALA A 524 7.45 15.09 -3.73
N GLU A 525 6.25 14.68 -4.14
CA GLU A 525 5.01 15.49 -4.08
C GLU A 525 4.68 15.88 -2.62
N THR A 526 4.77 14.92 -1.69
CA THR A 526 4.57 15.16 -0.26
C THR A 526 5.55 16.19 0.29
N ARG A 527 6.83 16.12 -0.10
CA ARG A 527 7.85 17.09 0.36
C ARG A 527 7.53 18.51 -0.12
N ILE A 528 7.24 18.70 -1.41
CA ILE A 528 6.94 20.03 -1.96
C ILE A 528 5.68 20.61 -1.32
N LEU A 529 4.65 19.79 -1.12
CA LEU A 529 3.41 20.27 -0.53
C LEU A 529 3.57 20.62 0.95
N ASN A 530 4.31 19.80 1.72
CA ASN A 530 4.65 20.11 3.11
C ASN A 530 5.53 21.36 3.20
N ASP A 531 6.45 21.55 2.25
CA ASP A 531 7.25 22.78 2.14
C ASP A 531 6.37 24.02 1.96
N PHE A 532 5.28 23.91 1.19
CA PHE A 532 4.30 24.99 1.03
C PHE A 532 3.56 25.24 2.34
N TYR A 533 3.05 24.20 3.00
CA TYR A 533 2.38 24.40 4.28
C TYR A 533 3.31 24.98 5.36
N SER A 534 4.58 24.56 5.42
CA SER A 534 5.59 25.17 6.28
C SER A 534 5.81 26.65 5.96
N ALA A 535 5.87 27.01 4.67
CA ALA A 535 6.00 28.42 4.27
C ALA A 535 4.84 29.29 4.76
N VAL A 536 3.60 28.77 4.69
CA VAL A 536 2.42 29.43 5.27
C VAL A 536 2.56 29.56 6.78
N ASN A 537 2.97 28.49 7.46
CA ASN A 537 3.12 28.48 8.92
C ASN A 537 4.20 29.43 9.45
N GLU A 538 5.30 29.56 8.71
CA GLU A 538 6.46 30.40 9.05
C GLU A 538 6.30 31.86 8.60
N LYS A 539 5.18 32.23 7.95
CA LYS A 539 4.98 33.55 7.32
C LYS A 539 6.07 33.89 6.28
N ASN A 540 6.61 32.88 5.60
CA ASN A 540 7.64 33.04 4.58
C ASN A 540 6.98 33.29 3.20
N TYR A 541 6.57 34.54 2.96
CA TYR A 541 5.80 34.92 1.77
C TYR A 541 6.54 34.70 0.45
N LEU A 542 7.87 34.84 0.42
CA LEU A 542 8.67 34.53 -0.78
C LEU A 542 8.57 33.05 -1.14
N LYS A 543 8.76 32.16 -0.16
CA LYS A 543 8.61 30.71 -0.37
C LYS A 543 7.18 30.32 -0.70
N MET A 544 6.19 31.01 -0.12
CA MET A 544 4.77 30.82 -0.47
C MET A 544 4.48 31.18 -1.93
N ASP A 545 4.95 32.34 -2.39
CA ASP A 545 4.77 32.81 -3.77
C ASP A 545 5.45 31.84 -4.76
N ALA A 546 6.69 31.44 -4.48
CA ALA A 546 7.44 30.49 -5.31
C ALA A 546 6.73 29.14 -5.43
N ASN A 547 6.25 28.59 -4.31
CA ASN A 547 5.51 27.32 -4.30
C ASN A 547 4.16 27.45 -5.01
N ALA A 548 3.44 28.56 -4.83
CA ALA A 548 2.18 28.81 -5.51
C ALA A 548 2.35 28.87 -7.03
N ASN A 549 3.41 29.53 -7.52
CA ASN A 549 3.72 29.60 -8.94
C ASN A 549 4.19 28.25 -9.49
N ALA A 550 5.05 27.54 -8.77
CA ALA A 550 5.53 26.23 -9.18
C ALA A 550 4.39 25.20 -9.28
N LEU A 551 3.41 25.28 -8.37
CA LEU A 551 2.27 24.37 -8.29
C LEU A 551 1.02 24.84 -9.06
N SER A 552 1.04 26.05 -9.61
CA SER A 552 -0.13 26.79 -10.14
C SER A 552 -1.32 26.84 -9.16
N ILE A 553 -1.05 27.06 -7.88
CA ILE A 553 -2.07 27.19 -6.83
C ILE A 553 -2.48 28.66 -6.73
N LYS A 554 -3.73 28.94 -7.09
CA LYS A 554 -4.32 30.29 -7.02
C LYS A 554 -5.17 30.49 -5.78
N TYR A 555 -5.95 29.47 -5.41
CA TYR A 555 -6.93 29.55 -4.33
C TYR A 555 -6.48 28.80 -3.08
N PHE A 556 -6.98 29.24 -1.93
CA PHE A 556 -6.81 28.59 -0.64
C PHE A 556 -8.17 28.46 0.04
N LEU A 557 -8.53 27.24 0.45
CA LEU A 557 -9.78 26.98 1.17
C LEU A 557 -9.48 26.70 2.63
N ALA A 558 -9.78 27.67 3.49
CA ALA A 558 -9.67 27.53 4.95
C ALA A 558 -10.94 26.88 5.51
N ARG A 559 -10.78 25.68 6.09
CA ARG A 559 -11.87 24.85 6.63
C ARG A 559 -11.92 24.95 8.16
N LYS A 560 -12.76 25.82 8.72
CA LYS A 560 -12.77 26.12 10.18
C LYS A 560 -13.38 25.01 11.04
N ASP A 561 -14.15 24.14 10.40
CA ASP A 561 -14.77 22.96 10.99
C ASP A 561 -13.90 21.70 10.86
N PHE A 562 -12.65 21.82 10.42
CA PHE A 562 -11.68 20.73 10.41
C PHE A 562 -11.22 20.39 11.83
N TYR A 563 -10.98 19.11 12.13
CA TYR A 563 -10.41 18.69 13.41
C TYR A 563 -8.89 18.95 13.42
N TYR A 564 -8.45 19.99 14.14
CA TYR A 564 -7.03 20.36 14.24
C TYR A 564 -6.41 20.11 15.63
N ASP A 565 -7.23 19.80 16.63
CA ASP A 565 -6.87 19.77 18.06
C ASP A 565 -7.09 18.39 18.72
N ILE A 566 -7.19 17.32 17.91
CA ILE A 566 -7.27 15.96 18.45
C ILE A 566 -5.90 15.61 19.04
N PRO A 567 -5.82 15.15 20.31
CA PRO A 567 -4.56 14.73 20.92
C PRO A 567 -3.80 13.72 20.07
N ASP A 568 -2.50 13.92 19.92
CA ASP A 568 -1.59 13.10 19.10
C ASP A 568 -1.87 13.13 17.58
N GLN A 569 -2.81 13.96 17.13
CA GLN A 569 -3.21 14.14 15.73
C GLN A 569 -3.32 15.63 15.35
N GLU A 570 -2.68 16.51 16.10
CA GLU A 570 -2.84 17.96 15.96
C GLU A 570 -2.34 18.46 14.60
N THR A 571 -3.00 19.51 14.11
CA THR A 571 -2.61 20.30 12.95
C THR A 571 -2.70 21.78 13.31
N THR A 572 -2.34 22.67 12.39
CA THR A 572 -2.40 24.12 12.67
C THR A 572 -3.84 24.60 12.73
N ASP A 573 -4.15 25.46 13.72
CA ASP A 573 -5.44 26.13 13.83
C ASP A 573 -5.81 26.85 12.52
N PRO A 574 -6.98 26.56 11.91
CA PRO A 574 -7.44 27.20 10.69
C PRO A 574 -7.47 28.73 10.78
N LEU A 575 -7.86 29.31 11.93
CA LEU A 575 -7.94 30.76 12.11
C LEU A 575 -6.54 31.41 12.06
N LEU A 576 -5.55 30.72 12.64
CA LEU A 576 -4.16 31.16 12.60
C LEU A 576 -3.59 31.08 11.17
N LEU A 577 -3.98 30.07 10.40
CA LEU A 577 -3.60 29.97 8.98
C LEU A 577 -4.21 31.10 8.15
N GLU A 578 -5.46 31.51 8.41
CA GLU A 578 -6.07 32.65 7.73
C GLU A 578 -5.32 33.96 8.01
N GLU A 579 -4.96 34.22 9.27
CA GLU A 579 -4.14 35.38 9.65
C GLU A 579 -2.80 35.37 8.89
N ARG A 580 -2.14 34.21 8.85
CA ARG A 580 -0.86 34.02 8.15
C ARG A 580 -0.98 34.24 6.64
N LEU A 581 -2.05 33.74 6.03
CA LEU A 581 -2.32 33.94 4.59
C LEU A 581 -2.53 35.41 4.26
N LEU A 582 -3.37 36.11 5.03
CA LEU A 582 -3.68 37.53 4.82
C LEU A 582 -2.50 38.46 5.11
N GLY A 583 -1.47 37.97 5.78
CA GLY A 583 -0.20 38.68 5.92
C GLY A 583 0.56 38.85 4.59
N ASN A 584 0.24 38.06 3.55
CA ASN A 584 0.75 38.29 2.19
C ASN A 584 -0.18 39.28 1.44
N PRO A 585 0.29 40.47 1.04
CA PRO A 585 -0.55 41.48 0.40
C PRO A 585 -1.10 41.07 -0.97
N LYS A 586 -0.56 40.02 -1.59
CA LYS A 586 -1.06 39.47 -2.88
C LYS A 586 -2.27 38.55 -2.72
N ILE A 587 -2.65 38.20 -1.49
CA ILE A 587 -3.76 37.28 -1.20
C ILE A 587 -4.94 38.07 -0.65
N VAL A 588 -6.11 37.85 -1.23
CA VAL A 588 -7.37 38.49 -0.80
C VAL A 588 -8.45 37.46 -0.53
N LYS A 589 -9.35 37.78 0.40
CA LYS A 589 -10.55 36.97 0.64
C LYS A 589 -11.53 37.16 -0.52
N VAL A 590 -11.93 36.06 -1.14
CA VAL A 590 -12.84 36.05 -2.30
C VAL A 590 -14.28 35.87 -1.84
N LYS A 591 -14.54 34.86 -1.00
CA LYS A 591 -15.90 34.47 -0.62
C LYS A 591 -15.92 33.62 0.66
N SER A 592 -17.04 33.66 1.37
CA SER A 592 -17.34 32.81 2.52
C SER A 592 -18.48 31.84 2.20
N PHE A 593 -18.36 30.61 2.67
CA PHE A 593 -19.35 29.53 2.59
C PHE A 593 -19.52 28.93 3.98
N GLY A 594 -20.41 29.47 4.81
CA GLY A 594 -20.62 28.96 6.18
C GLY A 594 -19.31 28.95 6.99
N GLN A 595 -18.77 27.76 7.27
CA GLN A 595 -17.50 27.58 8.02
C GLN A 595 -16.25 27.54 7.13
N TRP A 596 -16.40 27.70 5.82
CA TRP A 596 -15.30 27.66 4.86
C TRP A 596 -15.07 29.03 4.24
N ASP A 597 -13.83 29.48 4.24
CA ASP A 597 -13.43 30.76 3.65
C ASP A 597 -12.46 30.52 2.50
N LEU A 598 -12.75 31.15 1.37
CA LEU A 598 -11.97 31.07 0.15
C LEU A 598 -11.13 32.33 -0.03
N TYR A 599 -9.84 32.14 -0.19
CA TYR A 599 -8.85 33.18 -0.48
C TYR A 599 -8.23 32.92 -1.84
N ALA A 600 -7.70 33.95 -2.49
CA ALA A 600 -7.01 33.83 -3.77
C ALA A 600 -5.86 34.82 -3.89
N TYR A 601 -4.84 34.43 -4.65
CA TYR A 601 -3.92 35.40 -5.23
C TYR A 601 -4.67 36.34 -6.19
N THR A 602 -4.28 37.61 -6.19
CA THR A 602 -4.77 38.61 -7.15
C THR A 602 -4.22 38.37 -8.56
N GLU A 603 -3.02 37.80 -8.65
CA GLU A 603 -2.36 37.41 -9.90
C GLU A 603 -2.88 36.06 -10.41
N GLU A 604 -2.88 35.88 -11.73
CA GLU A 604 -3.16 34.58 -12.33
C GLU A 604 -2.02 33.57 -12.07
N LYS A 605 -2.40 32.29 -12.00
CA LYS A 605 -1.48 31.16 -11.82
C LYS A 605 -1.78 30.13 -12.92
N PRO A 606 -1.30 30.36 -14.16
CA PRO A 606 -1.73 29.58 -15.32
C PRO A 606 -1.27 28.12 -15.24
N LEU A 607 -2.05 27.23 -15.85
CA LEU A 607 -1.77 25.80 -15.93
C LEU A 607 -0.61 25.48 -16.89
N PHE A 608 -0.52 26.26 -17.98
CA PHE A 608 0.57 26.25 -18.94
C PHE A 608 1.33 27.56 -18.87
N PHE A 609 2.65 27.49 -18.85
CA PHE A 609 3.49 28.68 -18.92
C PHE A 609 4.86 28.36 -19.52
N ALA A 610 5.52 29.37 -20.08
CA ALA A 610 6.86 29.23 -20.61
C ALA A 610 7.94 29.67 -19.62
N ARG A 611 9.12 29.06 -19.75
CA ARG A 611 10.36 29.49 -19.08
C ARG A 611 11.50 29.44 -20.06
N THR A 612 12.32 30.49 -20.07
CA THR A 612 13.49 30.60 -20.96
C THR A 612 14.76 30.04 -20.32
N SER A 613 14.70 29.67 -19.05
CA SER A 613 15.78 29.02 -18.33
C SER A 613 15.26 28.06 -17.27
N ALA A 614 16.10 27.10 -16.89
CA ALA A 614 15.85 26.19 -15.79
C ALA A 614 17.02 26.18 -14.81
N ILE A 615 16.76 25.67 -13.61
CA ILE A 615 17.77 25.25 -12.65
C ILE A 615 17.88 23.74 -12.76
N LEU A 616 19.09 23.25 -13.03
CA LEU A 616 19.37 21.82 -13.02
C LEU A 616 19.77 21.38 -11.61
N GLY A 617 19.01 20.46 -11.03
CA GLY A 617 19.35 19.78 -9.78
C GLY A 617 19.83 18.36 -10.05
N ILE A 618 21.08 18.05 -9.70
CA ILE A 618 21.65 16.70 -9.78
C ILE A 618 21.80 16.14 -8.37
N GLY A 619 21.24 14.96 -8.13
CA GLY A 619 21.17 14.36 -6.79
C GLY A 619 20.02 14.92 -5.94
N ASN A 620 20.08 14.71 -4.62
CA ASN A 620 18.97 15.05 -3.71
C ASN A 620 18.98 16.52 -3.25
N THR A 621 18.94 17.46 -4.19
CA THR A 621 19.03 18.91 -3.94
C THR A 621 17.80 19.54 -3.25
N ALA A 622 16.88 18.72 -2.70
CA ALA A 622 15.51 19.06 -2.33
C ALA A 622 15.32 20.32 -1.46
N ASN A 623 16.30 20.71 -0.65
CA ASN A 623 16.19 21.83 0.29
C ASN A 623 16.97 23.09 -0.11
N GLU A 624 17.66 23.10 -1.26
CA GLU A 624 18.65 24.14 -1.60
C GLU A 624 18.21 25.14 -2.68
N HIS A 625 17.19 24.80 -3.47
CA HIS A 625 16.77 25.58 -4.64
C HIS A 625 16.07 26.91 -4.31
N TYR A 626 15.42 27.00 -3.15
CA TYR A 626 14.48 28.08 -2.85
C TYR A 626 15.13 29.43 -2.52
N THR A 627 16.47 29.49 -2.43
CA THR A 627 17.17 30.74 -2.09
C THR A 627 17.63 31.55 -3.30
N ILE A 628 17.64 30.98 -4.52
CA ILE A 628 18.39 31.57 -5.64
C ILE A 628 17.51 32.18 -6.76
N ALA A 629 16.20 31.92 -6.82
CA ALA A 629 15.29 32.75 -7.63
C ALA A 629 13.81 32.51 -7.31
N ASP A 630 13.03 33.59 -7.23
CA ASP A 630 11.58 33.56 -7.32
C ASP A 630 11.19 32.93 -8.68
N ASN A 631 10.38 31.86 -8.66
CA ASN A 631 9.73 31.26 -9.85
C ASN A 631 10.61 30.49 -10.87
N ALA A 632 11.81 30.05 -10.50
CA ALA A 632 12.63 29.21 -11.37
C ALA A 632 11.99 27.83 -11.63
N LEU A 633 12.11 27.35 -12.87
CA LEU A 633 11.80 25.97 -13.23
C LEU A 633 12.95 25.07 -12.77
N ILE A 634 12.66 24.04 -11.99
CA ILE A 634 13.65 23.07 -11.51
C ILE A 634 13.54 21.80 -12.36
N LEU A 635 14.65 21.32 -12.92
CA LEU A 635 14.75 20.05 -13.63
C LEU A 635 15.67 19.11 -12.84
N GLU A 636 15.31 17.84 -12.67
CA GLU A 636 16.14 16.84 -11.98
C GLU A 636 16.96 16.02 -13.01
N GLY A 637 18.27 15.87 -12.74
CA GLY A 637 19.29 15.42 -13.71
C GLY A 637 19.32 13.94 -14.09
N ASP A 638 18.33 13.13 -13.69
CA ASP A 638 18.31 11.69 -14.04
C ASP A 638 17.72 11.43 -15.44
N SER A 639 17.00 12.42 -16.01
CA SER A 639 16.44 12.37 -17.37
C SER A 639 17.23 13.29 -18.30
N PHE A 640 18.21 12.73 -19.00
CA PHE A 640 19.03 13.44 -19.99
C PHE A 640 18.16 14.18 -21.01
N ILE A 641 18.25 15.50 -21.03
CA ILE A 641 17.84 16.34 -22.17
C ILE A 641 19.02 16.31 -23.14
N LYS A 642 18.77 15.92 -24.40
CA LYS A 642 19.83 15.76 -25.42
C LYS A 642 20.52 17.08 -25.83
N ASN A 643 20.03 18.23 -25.37
CA ASN A 643 20.58 19.56 -25.63
C ASN A 643 20.56 20.43 -24.36
N PRO A 644 21.71 20.70 -23.71
CA PRO A 644 21.81 21.38 -22.40
C PRO A 644 21.75 22.91 -22.46
N GLN A 645 21.32 23.52 -23.56
CA GLN A 645 21.46 24.97 -23.73
C GLN A 645 20.24 25.74 -23.22
N THR A 646 20.13 25.91 -21.90
CA THR A 646 19.44 27.02 -21.16
C THR A 646 19.32 26.79 -19.63
N PHE A 647 20.41 26.42 -18.96
CA PHE A 647 20.42 26.46 -17.48
C PHE A 647 20.89 27.83 -16.98
N SER A 648 20.26 28.34 -15.94
CA SER A 648 20.75 29.53 -15.20
C SER A 648 21.75 29.14 -14.12
N HIS A 649 21.48 28.01 -13.47
CA HIS A 649 22.31 27.45 -12.42
C HIS A 649 22.26 25.93 -12.48
N THR A 650 23.40 25.32 -12.18
CA THR A 650 23.51 23.88 -11.97
C THR A 650 23.87 23.63 -10.50
N PHE A 651 22.98 22.95 -9.78
CA PHE A 651 23.19 22.46 -8.43
C PHE A 651 23.54 20.99 -8.48
N ILE A 652 24.68 20.64 -7.93
CA ILE A 652 25.09 19.25 -7.76
C ILE A 652 25.14 19.02 -6.27
N GLN A 653 24.31 18.10 -5.77
CA GLN A 653 24.49 17.50 -4.46
C GLN A 653 25.20 16.16 -4.67
N PRO A 654 26.50 16.08 -4.38
CA PRO A 654 27.27 14.87 -4.58
C PRO A 654 26.74 13.71 -3.73
N SER A 655 26.90 12.50 -4.26
CA SER A 655 26.56 11.29 -3.51
C SER A 655 27.70 10.98 -2.55
N CYS A 656 27.40 11.01 -1.24
CA CYS A 656 28.39 10.64 -0.24
C CYS A 656 28.52 9.11 -0.16
N LEU A 657 29.71 8.60 -0.39
CA LEU A 657 29.97 7.16 -0.46
C LEU A 657 29.98 6.49 0.93
N ASN A 658 30.40 7.23 1.96
CA ASN A 658 30.63 6.68 3.31
C ASN A 658 29.93 7.46 4.45
N CYS A 659 29.04 8.40 4.15
CA CYS A 659 28.38 9.23 5.17
C CYS A 659 27.40 8.47 6.07
N ASP A 660 26.71 7.47 5.52
CA ASP A 660 25.61 6.78 6.18
C ASP A 660 26.04 5.47 6.85
N ILE A 661 27.22 4.93 6.51
CA ILE A 661 27.81 3.73 7.13
C ILE A 661 27.82 3.81 8.66
N GLU A 662 28.02 5.01 9.21
CA GLU A 662 28.05 5.18 10.65
C GLU A 662 26.67 5.20 11.32
N LYS A 663 25.64 5.55 10.56
CA LYS A 663 24.24 5.66 11.00
C LYS A 663 23.48 4.36 10.78
N GLU A 664 23.85 3.60 9.75
CA GLU A 664 23.18 2.37 9.37
C GLU A 664 23.46 1.23 10.35
N ASP A 665 22.40 0.50 10.68
CA ASP A 665 22.44 -0.81 11.29
C ASP A 665 21.46 -1.65 10.46
N LEU A 666 21.97 -2.66 9.76
CA LEU A 666 21.16 -3.47 8.85
C LEU A 666 20.12 -4.32 9.60
N GLN A 667 20.20 -4.41 10.94
CA GLN A 667 19.32 -5.22 11.78
C GLN A 667 19.05 -6.60 11.16
N LEU A 668 20.13 -7.30 10.79
CA LEU A 668 20.02 -8.56 10.07
C LEU A 668 19.28 -9.59 10.92
N ILE A 669 18.06 -9.95 10.47
CA ILE A 669 17.26 -10.99 11.09
C ILE A 669 17.59 -12.30 10.37
N VAL A 670 18.22 -13.23 11.10
CA VAL A 670 18.43 -14.59 10.58
C VAL A 670 17.06 -15.23 10.34
N PRO A 671 16.73 -15.62 9.10
CA PRO A 671 15.40 -16.11 8.79
C PRO A 671 15.19 -17.48 9.41
N LYS A 672 14.06 -17.68 10.09
CA LYS A 672 13.68 -19.01 10.57
C LYS A 672 13.17 -19.86 9.39
N PRO A 673 13.86 -20.94 9.01
CA PRO A 673 13.47 -21.74 7.85
C PRO A 673 12.17 -22.52 8.12
N ARG A 674 11.21 -22.45 7.19
CA ARG A 674 9.95 -23.24 7.26
C ARG A 674 10.09 -24.63 6.63
N VAL A 675 10.95 -24.76 5.64
CA VAL A 675 11.27 -26.01 4.95
C VAL A 675 12.77 -26.25 5.11
N LEU A 676 13.13 -27.34 5.78
CA LEU A 676 14.51 -27.73 6.02
C LEU A 676 15.11 -28.45 4.81
N ILE A 677 16.43 -28.44 4.71
CA ILE A 677 17.20 -29.11 3.65
C ILE A 677 16.91 -30.62 3.57
N ASP A 678 16.58 -31.26 4.69
CA ASP A 678 16.24 -32.68 4.75
C ASP A 678 14.81 -33.00 4.25
N SER A 679 14.01 -31.98 3.93
CA SER A 679 12.65 -32.14 3.43
C SER A 679 12.62 -32.42 1.93
N LYS A 680 11.75 -33.35 1.51
CA LYS A 680 11.45 -33.58 0.08
C LYS A 680 10.92 -32.33 -0.64
N PHE A 681 10.31 -31.39 0.09
CA PHE A 681 9.80 -30.14 -0.47
C PHE A 681 10.89 -29.08 -0.66
N TYR A 682 12.13 -29.30 -0.19
CA TYR A 682 13.22 -28.35 -0.36
C TYR A 682 13.55 -28.11 -1.85
N GLN A 683 13.30 -29.08 -2.72
CA GLN A 683 13.42 -28.94 -4.18
C GLN A 683 12.56 -27.79 -4.75
N PHE A 684 11.41 -27.50 -4.14
CA PHE A 684 10.58 -26.35 -4.55
C PHE A 684 11.15 -25.01 -4.07
N VAL A 685 11.83 -25.01 -2.92
CA VAL A 685 12.57 -23.84 -2.44
C VAL A 685 13.71 -23.54 -3.40
N GLU A 686 14.47 -24.56 -3.81
CA GLU A 686 15.53 -24.41 -4.82
C GLU A 686 15.00 -23.98 -6.19
N LEU A 687 13.87 -24.54 -6.63
CA LEU A 687 13.25 -24.13 -7.89
C LEU A 687 12.78 -22.66 -7.84
N ARG A 688 12.15 -22.24 -6.73
CA ARG A 688 11.77 -20.85 -6.50
C ARG A 688 13.01 -19.96 -6.56
N ASP A 689 14.05 -20.29 -5.81
CA ASP A 689 15.25 -19.47 -5.75
C ASP A 689 15.95 -19.40 -7.12
N ARG A 690 15.86 -20.43 -7.98
CA ARG A 690 16.32 -20.38 -9.38
C ARG A 690 15.43 -19.52 -10.29
N ILE A 691 14.10 -19.67 -10.21
CA ILE A 691 13.14 -18.94 -11.06
C ILE A 691 13.15 -17.44 -10.73
N PHE A 692 13.21 -17.12 -9.44
CA PHE A 692 13.21 -15.75 -8.93
C PHE A 692 14.63 -15.24 -8.64
N SER A 693 15.67 -15.98 -9.01
CA SER A 693 17.05 -15.49 -8.93
C SER A 693 17.13 -14.23 -9.79
N PRO A 694 17.38 -13.05 -9.19
CA PRO A 694 17.50 -11.85 -9.97
C PRO A 694 18.66 -12.04 -10.95
N LYS A 695 18.47 -11.72 -12.24
CA LYS A 695 19.62 -11.50 -13.12
C LYS A 695 20.42 -10.36 -12.50
N TYR A 696 21.58 -10.67 -11.94
CA TYR A 696 22.39 -9.70 -11.21
C TYR A 696 22.77 -8.57 -12.15
N LYS A 697 22.39 -7.35 -11.78
CA LYS A 697 22.68 -6.14 -12.57
C LYS A 697 24.07 -5.58 -12.25
N SER A 698 24.62 -5.90 -11.09
CA SER A 698 25.93 -5.45 -10.59
C SER A 698 26.61 -6.53 -9.75
N VAL A 699 27.94 -6.41 -9.59
CA VAL A 699 28.76 -7.27 -8.70
C VAL A 699 28.29 -7.12 -7.25
N ASP A 700 27.90 -5.91 -6.82
CA ASP A 700 27.34 -5.65 -5.48
C ASP A 700 26.10 -6.52 -5.22
N SER A 701 25.16 -6.55 -6.18
CA SER A 701 23.92 -7.33 -6.04
C SER A 701 24.18 -8.83 -5.97
N TYR A 702 25.24 -9.30 -6.63
CA TYR A 702 25.65 -10.70 -6.62
C TYR A 702 26.20 -11.08 -5.24
N VAL A 703 27.15 -10.30 -4.70
CA VAL A 703 27.74 -10.57 -3.37
C VAL A 703 26.72 -10.45 -2.26
N VAL A 704 25.86 -9.42 -2.27
CA VAL A 704 24.79 -9.29 -1.26
C VAL A 704 23.82 -10.47 -1.32
N ASN A 705 23.55 -11.03 -2.51
CA ASN A 705 22.73 -12.23 -2.60
C ASN A 705 23.43 -13.47 -2.03
N LEU A 706 24.73 -13.66 -2.30
CA LEU A 706 25.51 -14.76 -1.71
C LEU A 706 25.50 -14.67 -0.18
N LEU A 707 25.72 -13.48 0.39
CA LEU A 707 25.63 -13.23 1.83
C LEU A 707 24.20 -13.44 2.38
N GLY A 708 23.18 -13.08 1.61
CA GLY A 708 21.79 -13.41 1.93
C GLY A 708 21.52 -14.92 1.97
N GLU A 709 22.20 -15.70 1.12
CA GLU A 709 22.11 -17.16 1.13
C GLU A 709 22.87 -17.78 2.30
N THR A 710 24.05 -17.28 2.65
CA THR A 710 24.79 -17.73 3.85
C THR A 710 23.97 -17.45 5.11
N LEU A 711 23.33 -16.28 5.21
CA LEU A 711 22.47 -15.95 6.35
C LEU A 711 21.26 -16.88 6.46
N LYS A 712 20.65 -17.27 5.32
CA LYS A 712 19.59 -18.30 5.28
C LYS A 712 20.11 -19.67 5.73
N LEU A 713 21.32 -20.04 5.32
CA LEU A 713 21.95 -21.29 5.69
C LEU A 713 22.30 -21.34 7.19
N SER A 714 22.69 -20.22 7.81
CA SER A 714 22.83 -20.10 9.26
C SER A 714 21.53 -20.48 10.00
N GLY A 715 20.39 -20.00 9.50
CA GLY A 715 19.06 -20.39 10.01
C GLY A 715 18.74 -21.88 9.83
N GLN A 716 19.10 -22.46 8.66
CA GLN A 716 18.97 -23.91 8.40
C GLN A 716 19.79 -24.74 9.38
N ILE A 717 21.06 -24.37 9.59
CA ILE A 717 21.97 -25.05 10.49
C ILE A 717 21.44 -25.03 11.92
N ASN A 718 21.01 -23.88 12.42
CA ASN A 718 20.42 -23.77 13.77
C ASN A 718 19.21 -24.70 13.96
N GLU A 719 18.31 -24.75 12.99
CA GLU A 719 17.09 -25.56 13.10
C GLU A 719 17.39 -27.07 12.92
N LEU A 720 18.37 -27.44 12.08
CA LEU A 720 18.85 -28.82 11.95
C LEU A 720 19.51 -29.31 13.24
N VAL A 721 20.37 -28.48 13.85
CA VAL A 721 21.07 -28.78 15.11
C VAL A 721 20.09 -28.87 16.27
N SER A 722 19.23 -27.88 16.45
CA SER A 722 18.26 -27.83 17.56
C SER A 722 17.21 -28.95 17.53
N GLN A 723 16.89 -29.48 16.34
CA GLN A 723 15.99 -30.62 16.17
C GLN A 723 16.71 -31.98 16.16
N GLY A 724 18.04 -32.03 16.33
CA GLY A 724 18.81 -33.28 16.32
C GLY A 724 18.71 -34.06 15.00
N ARG A 725 18.71 -33.34 13.86
CA ARG A 725 18.62 -33.96 12.52
C ARG A 725 19.93 -34.64 12.12
N ASN A 726 19.90 -35.47 11.07
CA ASN A 726 21.04 -36.25 10.60
C ASN A 726 22.22 -35.33 10.22
N GLU A 727 23.42 -35.66 10.72
CA GLU A 727 24.67 -34.91 10.52
C GLU A 727 25.01 -34.68 9.04
N GLU A 728 24.62 -35.58 8.13
CA GLU A 728 24.85 -35.42 6.69
C GLU A 728 24.21 -34.13 6.13
N TYR A 729 23.02 -33.76 6.60
CA TYR A 729 22.35 -32.54 6.16
C TYR A 729 22.97 -31.27 6.76
N ILE A 730 23.54 -31.37 7.96
CA ILE A 730 24.31 -30.29 8.58
C ILE A 730 25.60 -30.08 7.80
N ALA A 731 26.32 -31.15 7.47
CA ALA A 731 27.51 -31.11 6.64
C ALA A 731 27.22 -30.55 5.23
N PHE A 732 26.09 -30.91 4.63
CA PHE A 732 25.64 -30.35 3.35
C PHE A 732 25.36 -28.85 3.45
N ALA A 733 24.62 -28.40 4.46
CA ALA A 733 24.33 -26.98 4.68
C ALA A 733 25.62 -26.17 4.89
N LYS A 734 26.55 -26.70 5.70
CA LYS A 734 27.88 -26.13 5.92
C LYS A 734 28.70 -26.04 4.63
N ASN A 735 28.77 -27.10 3.83
CA ASN A 735 29.52 -27.07 2.57
C ASN A 735 28.98 -25.99 1.62
N LYS A 736 27.65 -25.83 1.54
CA LYS A 736 27.02 -24.78 0.73
C LYS A 736 27.30 -23.38 1.30
N PHE A 737 27.33 -23.24 2.63
CA PHE A 737 27.66 -22.00 3.31
C PHE A 737 29.09 -21.55 2.97
N ILE A 738 30.06 -22.45 3.17
CA ILE A 738 31.49 -22.19 2.89
C ILE A 738 31.69 -21.89 1.41
N HIS A 739 31.07 -22.67 0.51
CA HIS A 739 31.16 -22.43 -0.93
C HIS A 739 30.68 -21.02 -1.32
N ASN A 740 29.59 -20.54 -0.73
CA ASN A 740 29.10 -19.19 -1.00
C ASN A 740 30.06 -18.11 -0.45
N LEU A 741 30.69 -18.32 0.71
CA LEU A 741 31.73 -17.43 1.21
C LEU A 741 32.98 -17.42 0.31
N ASP A 742 33.41 -18.59 -0.20
CA ASP A 742 34.53 -18.68 -1.13
C ASP A 742 34.25 -17.90 -2.42
N LEU A 743 33.01 -17.93 -2.92
CA LEU A 743 32.58 -17.13 -4.07
C LEU A 743 32.63 -15.62 -3.77
N VAL A 744 32.26 -15.21 -2.54
CA VAL A 744 32.44 -13.80 -2.12
C VAL A 744 33.92 -13.43 -2.10
N GLY A 745 34.78 -14.29 -1.55
CA GLY A 745 36.24 -14.11 -1.53
C GLY A 745 36.84 -13.94 -2.93
N GLN A 746 36.42 -14.78 -3.88
CA GLN A 746 36.86 -14.72 -5.29
C GLN A 746 36.47 -13.40 -5.98
N GLU A 747 35.35 -12.79 -5.59
CA GLU A 747 34.89 -11.52 -6.16
C GLU A 747 35.47 -10.29 -5.45
N LEU A 748 36.18 -10.41 -4.33
CA LEU A 748 36.75 -9.27 -3.60
C LEU A 748 37.63 -8.35 -4.48
N PRO A 749 38.51 -8.86 -5.37
CA PRO A 749 39.28 -7.96 -6.24
C PRO A 749 38.41 -7.19 -7.23
N ASN A 750 37.38 -7.85 -7.78
CA ASN A 750 36.47 -7.26 -8.76
C ASN A 750 35.49 -6.28 -8.12
N ILE A 751 35.05 -6.54 -6.89
CA ILE A 751 33.98 -5.76 -6.26
C ILE A 751 34.46 -4.36 -5.93
N PHE A 752 35.65 -4.19 -5.39
CA PHE A 752 36.14 -2.85 -5.03
C PHE A 752 36.53 -2.00 -6.25
N GLU A 753 36.77 -2.62 -7.41
CA GLU A 753 37.00 -1.92 -8.68
C GLU A 753 35.69 -1.56 -9.40
N LYS A 754 34.70 -2.47 -9.41
CA LYS A 754 33.47 -2.34 -10.22
C LYS A 754 32.25 -1.88 -9.42
N SER A 755 32.34 -1.82 -8.10
CA SER A 755 31.23 -1.40 -7.24
C SER A 755 30.85 0.05 -7.52
N ALA A 756 29.54 0.32 -7.51
CA ALA A 756 29.05 1.69 -7.53
C ALA A 756 29.40 2.44 -6.25
N ASN A 757 29.46 1.73 -5.11
CA ASN A 757 29.85 2.25 -3.81
C ASN A 757 30.65 1.20 -3.00
N PRO A 758 31.97 1.13 -3.17
CA PRO A 758 32.81 0.12 -2.51
C PRO A 758 32.80 0.23 -0.97
N TYR A 759 32.58 1.43 -0.43
CA TYR A 759 32.50 1.66 1.02
C TYR A 759 31.26 1.02 1.64
N TYR A 760 30.11 1.21 0.99
CA TYR A 760 28.86 0.57 1.43
C TYR A 760 28.97 -0.95 1.31
N THR A 761 29.50 -1.46 0.19
CA THR A 761 29.65 -2.90 -0.01
C THR A 761 30.57 -3.54 1.01
N PHE A 762 31.69 -2.90 1.34
CA PHE A 762 32.56 -3.33 2.45
C PHE A 762 31.80 -3.42 3.77
N PHE A 763 31.05 -2.38 4.13
CA PHE A 763 30.26 -2.34 5.36
C PHE A 763 29.19 -3.44 5.41
N VAL A 764 28.49 -3.69 4.30
CA VAL A 764 27.51 -4.76 4.21
C VAL A 764 28.17 -6.12 4.43
N ILE A 765 29.30 -6.40 3.79
CA ILE A 765 30.03 -7.67 3.99
C ILE A 765 30.37 -7.84 5.47
N GLN A 766 30.95 -6.82 6.12
CA GLN A 766 31.30 -6.88 7.54
C GLN A 766 30.09 -7.18 8.43
N GLN A 767 28.98 -6.46 8.25
CA GLN A 767 27.80 -6.64 9.09
C GLN A 767 27.19 -8.03 8.95
N TYR A 768 27.21 -8.62 7.75
CA TYR A 768 26.78 -10.00 7.54
C TYR A 768 27.70 -10.99 8.26
N LEU A 769 29.03 -10.85 8.10
CA LEU A 769 30.00 -11.73 8.74
C LEU A 769 29.93 -11.64 10.27
N GLU A 770 29.80 -10.44 10.84
CA GLU A 770 29.64 -10.24 12.29
C GLU A 770 28.33 -10.86 12.82
N ALA A 771 27.22 -10.69 12.08
CA ALA A 771 25.93 -11.27 12.45
C ALA A 771 25.98 -12.81 12.40
N GLU A 772 26.60 -13.38 11.36
CA GLU A 772 26.76 -14.82 11.20
C GLU A 772 27.71 -15.41 12.26
N ASP A 773 28.86 -14.78 12.51
CA ASP A 773 29.81 -15.19 13.55
C ASP A 773 29.13 -15.26 14.92
N LYS A 774 28.42 -14.18 15.30
CA LYS A 774 27.66 -14.11 16.55
C LYS A 774 26.58 -15.19 16.61
N TYR A 775 25.86 -15.41 15.52
CA TYR A 775 24.77 -16.38 15.48
C TYR A 775 25.27 -17.82 15.59
N ILE A 776 26.31 -18.19 14.83
CA ILE A 776 26.93 -19.53 14.87
C ILE A 776 27.61 -19.77 16.22
N SER A 777 28.33 -18.78 16.76
CA SER A 777 28.93 -18.85 18.10
C SER A 777 27.88 -19.10 19.19
N ASN A 778 26.70 -18.49 19.07
CA ASN A 778 25.60 -18.75 19.99
C ASN A 778 25.09 -20.21 19.90
N ILE A 779 25.01 -20.79 18.70
CA ILE A 779 24.67 -22.22 18.53
C ILE A 779 25.69 -23.10 19.25
N ILE A 780 26.99 -22.81 19.10
CA ILE A 780 28.07 -23.55 19.77
C ILE A 780 28.00 -23.43 21.29
N SER A 781 27.60 -22.26 21.80
CA SER A 781 27.45 -22.03 23.25
C SER A 781 26.30 -22.84 23.88
N THR A 782 25.33 -23.28 23.07
CA THR A 782 24.35 -24.29 23.50
C THR A 782 25.01 -25.66 23.54
N LYS A 783 24.71 -26.49 24.56
CA LYS A 783 25.40 -27.76 24.76
C LYS A 783 25.15 -28.72 23.57
N ILE A 784 26.13 -28.87 22.67
CA ILE A 784 26.09 -29.79 21.51
C ILE A 784 26.70 -31.14 21.89
N ASP A 785 25.93 -32.22 21.75
CA ASP A 785 26.37 -33.57 22.14
C ASP A 785 27.26 -34.26 21.08
N SER A 786 27.22 -33.84 19.81
CA SER A 786 28.02 -34.42 18.72
C SER A 786 29.32 -33.66 18.46
N LYS A 787 30.45 -34.37 18.56
CA LYS A 787 31.79 -33.85 18.20
C LYS A 787 31.91 -33.51 16.71
N SER A 788 31.19 -34.23 15.85
CA SER A 788 31.17 -34.05 14.40
C SER A 788 30.50 -32.72 14.04
N VAL A 789 29.32 -32.48 14.62
CA VAL A 789 28.58 -31.22 14.46
C VAL A 789 29.37 -30.04 15.02
N PHE A 790 29.99 -30.18 16.20
CA PHE A 790 30.84 -29.13 16.77
C PHE A 790 31.99 -28.75 15.81
N SER A 791 32.70 -29.74 15.28
CA SER A 791 33.78 -29.51 14.31
C SER A 791 33.30 -28.84 13.01
N ASP A 792 32.10 -29.19 12.54
CA ASP A 792 31.50 -28.56 11.36
C ASP A 792 31.14 -27.09 11.60
N LEU A 793 30.66 -26.72 12.79
CA LEU A 793 30.40 -25.32 13.15
C LEU A 793 31.70 -24.52 13.34
N GLU A 794 32.75 -25.12 13.90
CA GLU A 794 34.08 -24.48 13.99
C GLU A 794 34.64 -24.14 12.60
N LYS A 795 34.47 -25.01 11.60
CA LYS A 795 34.89 -24.74 10.21
C LYS A 795 34.15 -23.55 9.60
N ILE A 796 32.89 -23.33 9.98
CA ILE A 796 32.13 -22.16 9.55
C ILE A 796 32.75 -20.90 10.14
N LEU A 797 32.98 -20.87 11.46
CA LEU A 797 33.62 -19.72 12.12
C LEU A 797 35.00 -19.41 11.55
N LEU A 798 35.80 -20.44 11.27
CA LEU A 798 37.10 -20.29 10.60
C LEU A 798 36.97 -19.66 9.22
N SER A 799 35.98 -20.08 8.42
CA SER A 799 35.75 -19.53 7.07
C SER A 799 35.26 -18.08 7.11
N ILE A 800 34.39 -17.75 8.07
CA ILE A 800 33.96 -16.36 8.32
C ILE A 800 35.16 -15.49 8.72
N SER A 801 35.98 -15.97 9.65
CA SER A 801 37.19 -15.25 10.11
C SER A 801 38.19 -15.04 8.97
N GLN A 802 38.42 -16.06 8.15
CA GLN A 802 39.30 -15.97 6.99
C GLN A 802 38.81 -14.92 5.99
N LEU A 803 37.54 -15.00 5.58
CA LEU A 803 36.97 -14.01 4.65
C LEU A 803 37.01 -12.60 5.23
N ASN A 804 36.71 -12.43 6.52
CA ASN A 804 36.80 -11.12 7.17
C ASN A 804 38.23 -10.56 7.07
N ASN A 805 39.26 -11.37 7.32
CA ASN A 805 40.64 -10.93 7.17
C ASN A 805 40.99 -10.56 5.71
N GLU A 806 40.51 -11.34 4.74
CA GLU A 806 40.69 -11.05 3.31
C GLU A 806 40.00 -9.74 2.89
N VAL A 807 38.80 -9.46 3.40
CA VAL A 807 38.06 -8.22 3.17
C VAL A 807 38.84 -7.02 3.72
N GLN A 808 39.34 -7.10 4.96
CA GLN A 808 40.14 -6.03 5.59
C GLN A 808 41.45 -5.76 4.85
N ALA A 809 42.09 -6.81 4.32
CA ALA A 809 43.31 -6.68 3.53
C ALA A 809 43.05 -6.08 2.14
N SER A 810 41.86 -6.31 1.56
CA SER A 810 41.50 -5.87 0.22
C SER A 810 41.04 -4.42 0.15
N TYR A 811 40.45 -3.89 1.23
CA TYR A 811 39.92 -2.53 1.26
C TYR A 811 40.00 -1.93 2.66
N THR A 812 40.57 -0.73 2.79
CA THR A 812 40.66 -0.01 4.06
C THR A 812 39.78 1.23 4.03
N ILE A 813 38.86 1.35 4.99
CA ILE A 813 38.11 2.58 5.21
C ILE A 813 38.89 3.45 6.19
N GLY A 814 39.14 4.72 5.85
CA GLY A 814 39.64 5.70 6.80
C GLY A 814 38.68 5.92 7.97
N ASN A 815 38.96 6.87 8.86
CA ASN A 815 38.03 7.16 9.95
C ASN A 815 36.75 7.80 9.38
N ALA A 816 35.72 6.99 9.16
CA ALA A 816 34.45 7.41 8.59
C ALA A 816 33.77 8.52 9.41
N SER A 817 34.14 8.72 10.69
CA SER A 817 33.64 9.83 11.50
C SER A 817 34.10 11.19 11.00
N ILE A 818 35.29 11.26 10.41
CA ILE A 818 35.95 12.51 10.01
C ILE A 818 36.24 12.62 8.52
N GLU A 819 36.51 11.51 7.82
CA GLU A 819 36.78 11.51 6.39
C GLU A 819 35.50 11.17 5.62
N LYS A 820 35.05 12.08 4.76
CA LYS A 820 33.83 11.94 3.95
C LYS A 820 34.17 12.06 2.48
N LYS A 821 33.84 11.02 1.70
CA LYS A 821 34.11 10.97 0.26
C LYS A 821 32.82 11.12 -0.53
N TYR A 822 32.87 11.99 -1.52
CA TYR A 822 31.75 12.35 -2.37
C TYR A 822 32.09 12.07 -3.82
N ARG A 823 31.17 11.40 -4.52
CA ARG A 823 31.28 11.14 -5.96
C ARG A 823 30.20 11.91 -6.70
N PHE A 824 30.58 12.54 -7.81
CA PHE A 824 29.67 13.25 -8.69
C PHE A 824 30.28 13.40 -10.07
N VAL A 825 29.44 13.64 -11.07
CA VAL A 825 29.87 13.85 -12.45
C VAL A 825 29.67 15.31 -12.82
N THR A 826 30.66 15.90 -13.47
CA THR A 826 30.64 17.26 -14.01
C THR A 826 30.63 17.22 -15.53
N GLU A 827 29.68 17.91 -16.16
CA GLU A 827 29.55 17.91 -17.63
C GLU A 827 30.56 18.80 -18.33
N GLU A 828 30.97 19.90 -17.67
CA GLU A 828 31.94 20.85 -18.19
C GLU A 828 33.00 21.10 -17.12
N SER A 829 34.24 21.31 -17.58
CA SER A 829 35.30 21.73 -16.66
C SER A 829 35.08 23.19 -16.25
N GLY A 830 35.25 23.53 -14.98
CA GLY A 830 35.07 24.89 -14.51
C GLY A 830 35.09 25.04 -13.00
N ASN A 831 34.90 26.27 -12.54
CA ASN A 831 34.78 26.59 -11.13
C ASN A 831 33.35 26.37 -10.65
N TYR A 832 33.20 25.63 -9.56
CA TYR A 832 31.94 25.44 -8.85
C TYR A 832 32.08 26.02 -7.46
N PHE A 833 31.10 26.82 -7.05
CA PHE A 833 31.03 27.36 -5.70
C PHE A 833 30.57 26.27 -4.74
N VAL A 834 31.40 25.90 -3.78
CA VAL A 834 31.16 24.77 -2.88
C VAL A 834 30.80 25.24 -1.48
N ARG A 835 29.71 24.70 -0.95
CA ARG A 835 29.22 24.99 0.42
C ARG A 835 28.78 23.73 1.14
N ILE A 836 28.87 23.74 2.46
CA ILE A 836 28.46 22.64 3.35
C ILE A 836 27.41 23.14 4.33
N ARG A 837 26.33 22.39 4.52
CA ARG A 837 25.25 22.73 5.45
C ARG A 837 25.68 22.54 6.91
N ARG A 838 25.62 23.61 7.72
CA ARG A 838 26.22 23.60 9.07
C ARG A 838 25.51 22.69 10.07
N ASP A 839 24.18 22.57 9.99
CA ASP A 839 23.35 21.70 10.85
C ASP A 839 23.61 20.21 10.65
N THR A 840 24.30 19.83 9.56
CA THR A 840 24.62 18.44 9.20
C THR A 840 25.99 17.97 9.69
N ILE A 841 26.72 18.86 10.37
CA ILE A 841 28.06 18.61 10.92
C ILE A 841 27.94 18.39 12.43
N GLY A 842 28.68 17.39 12.93
CA GLY A 842 28.79 17.14 14.37
C GLY A 842 29.58 18.24 15.07
N THR A 843 29.38 18.41 16.37
CA THR A 843 30.10 19.43 17.15
C THR A 843 31.62 19.18 17.10
N LEU A 844 32.37 20.09 16.45
CA LEU A 844 33.81 19.97 16.24
C LEU A 844 34.59 20.36 17.50
N VAL A 845 35.75 19.75 17.74
CA VAL A 845 36.71 20.23 18.74
C VAL A 845 37.20 21.63 18.32
N ASN A 846 37.12 22.61 19.23
CA ASN A 846 37.42 24.04 19.03
C ASN A 846 36.52 24.84 18.06
N ASN A 847 35.50 24.22 17.43
CA ASN A 847 34.57 24.88 16.50
C ASN A 847 35.24 25.66 15.33
N ASP A 848 36.47 25.31 14.95
CA ASP A 848 37.23 26.01 13.92
C ASP A 848 37.14 25.29 12.56
N PRO A 849 36.41 25.85 11.56
CA PRO A 849 36.24 25.24 10.24
C PRO A 849 37.49 25.38 9.36
N SER A 850 38.48 26.20 9.71
CA SER A 850 39.74 26.33 8.95
C SER A 850 40.58 25.05 8.95
N SER A 851 40.27 24.12 9.85
CA SER A 851 40.88 22.80 9.96
C SER A 851 40.34 21.75 8.98
N ILE A 852 39.30 22.09 8.18
CA ILE A 852 38.76 21.17 7.18
C ILE A 852 39.75 21.03 6.02
N ILE A 853 40.24 19.80 5.79
CA ILE A 853 41.11 19.50 4.65
C ILE A 853 40.25 19.04 3.48
N VAL A 854 40.51 19.60 2.29
CA VAL A 854 39.80 19.27 1.07
C VAL A 854 40.78 18.71 0.05
N SER A 855 40.41 17.59 -0.57
CA SER A 855 41.12 17.07 -1.73
C SER A 855 40.15 16.73 -2.86
N ILE A 856 40.62 16.96 -4.09
CA ILE A 856 39.89 16.67 -5.33
C ILE A 856 40.69 15.61 -6.08
N ASN A 857 40.08 14.44 -6.34
CA ASN A 857 40.75 13.27 -6.93
C ASN A 857 42.07 12.95 -6.22
N ASP A 858 42.00 12.89 -4.88
CA ASP A 858 43.10 12.65 -3.95
C ASP A 858 44.25 13.68 -3.96
N LYS A 859 44.08 14.82 -4.63
CA LYS A 859 45.03 15.95 -4.60
C LYS A 859 44.54 17.03 -3.64
N PRO A 860 45.33 17.43 -2.63
CA PRO A 860 44.92 18.44 -1.66
C PRO A 860 44.75 19.81 -2.33
N VAL A 861 43.71 20.55 -1.92
CA VAL A 861 43.39 21.89 -2.41
C VAL A 861 43.40 22.85 -1.24
N LYS A 862 44.08 23.98 -1.41
CA LYS A 862 44.10 25.04 -0.40
C LYS A 862 42.79 25.83 -0.45
N ILE A 863 42.14 25.96 0.70
CA ILE A 863 40.89 26.69 0.86
C ILE A 863 40.98 27.69 2.02
N ASP A 864 40.07 28.65 2.04
CA ASP A 864 39.87 29.59 3.16
C ASP A 864 38.39 29.55 3.58
N PRO A 865 37.99 28.59 4.45
CA PRO A 865 36.59 28.35 4.78
C PRO A 865 35.98 29.54 5.50
N LYS A 866 34.86 30.05 4.99
CA LYS A 866 34.09 31.13 5.63
C LYS A 866 32.83 30.60 6.28
N LEU A 867 32.52 31.11 7.48
CA LEU A 867 31.30 30.79 8.18
C LEU A 867 30.18 31.76 7.83
N ASP A 868 29.05 31.20 7.45
CA ASP A 868 27.77 31.87 7.35
C ASP A 868 26.79 31.29 8.41
N TYR A 869 25.63 31.93 8.62
CA TYR A 869 24.64 31.49 9.60
C TYR A 869 24.13 30.06 9.30
N LYS A 870 24.09 29.67 8.03
CA LYS A 870 23.57 28.37 7.57
C LYS A 870 24.62 27.45 6.95
N TYR A 871 25.73 28.00 6.45
CA TYR A 871 26.70 27.26 5.64
C TYR A 871 28.15 27.46 6.09
N ILE A 872 28.99 26.47 5.81
CA ILE A 872 30.43 26.62 5.69
C ILE A 872 30.74 26.77 4.20
N ILE A 873 31.29 27.91 3.80
CA ILE A 873 31.60 28.25 2.42
C ILE A 873 33.05 27.88 2.15
N LEU A 874 33.30 26.97 1.22
CA LEU A 874 34.65 26.58 0.80
C LEU A 874 35.18 27.48 -0.34
N GLY A 875 34.28 28.20 -1.02
CA GLY A 875 34.59 29.07 -2.15
C GLY A 875 34.52 28.33 -3.50
N ASP A 876 35.11 28.94 -4.52
CA ASP A 876 35.16 28.40 -5.88
C ASP A 876 36.26 27.34 -6.00
N LEU A 877 35.86 26.10 -6.32
CA LEU A 877 36.77 24.97 -6.57
C LEU A 877 36.68 24.55 -8.03
N TYR A 878 37.84 24.31 -8.66
CA TYR A 878 37.92 23.85 -10.04
C TYR A 878 37.73 22.34 -10.14
N PHE A 879 36.80 21.90 -10.98
CA PHE A 879 36.57 20.50 -11.30
C PHE A 879 36.75 20.27 -12.81
N GLY A 880 37.39 19.16 -13.18
CA GLY A 880 37.49 18.73 -14.58
C GLY A 880 36.17 18.17 -15.09
N GLN A 881 36.08 17.83 -16.37
CA GLN A 881 34.92 17.12 -16.95
C GLN A 881 34.98 15.63 -16.61
N GLY A 882 33.83 15.01 -16.33
CA GLY A 882 33.69 13.58 -16.04
C GLY A 882 33.50 13.29 -14.55
N ASP A 883 33.82 12.07 -14.14
CA ASP A 883 33.68 11.60 -12.76
C ASP A 883 34.71 12.29 -11.84
N GLN A 884 34.24 12.85 -10.73
CA GLN A 884 35.05 13.59 -9.75
C GLN A 884 34.83 13.01 -8.36
N ILE A 885 35.91 12.97 -7.58
CA ILE A 885 35.88 12.61 -6.16
C ILE A 885 36.28 13.83 -5.34
N LEU A 886 35.40 14.27 -4.44
CA LEU A 886 35.67 15.28 -3.43
C LEU A 886 35.81 14.58 -2.07
N THR A 887 36.96 14.72 -1.44
CA THR A 887 37.21 14.20 -0.09
C THR A 887 37.29 15.37 0.88
N LEU A 888 36.48 15.29 1.94
CA LEU A 888 36.46 16.25 3.05
C LEU A 888 36.94 15.55 4.32
N VAL A 889 37.98 16.08 4.96
CA VAL A 889 38.45 15.59 6.26
C VAL A 889 38.13 16.66 7.30
N PHE A 890 37.26 16.31 8.23
CA PHE A 890 36.85 17.13 9.36
C PHE A 890 37.78 16.91 10.56
N PRO A 891 37.94 17.88 11.47
CA PRO A 891 38.57 17.62 12.77
C PRO A 891 37.72 16.65 13.62
N GLU A 892 38.34 16.04 14.62
CA GLU A 892 37.65 15.12 15.52
C GLU A 892 36.43 15.77 16.20
N GLN A 893 35.38 14.98 16.37
CA GLN A 893 34.17 15.43 17.06
C GLN A 893 34.37 15.43 18.57
N LYS A 894 33.79 16.44 19.22
CA LYS A 894 33.81 16.55 20.68
C LYS A 894 33.06 15.37 21.29
N ASN A 895 33.71 14.65 22.23
CA ASN A 895 33.00 13.72 23.11
C ASN A 895 32.04 14.51 24.01
N LEU A 896 30.75 14.27 23.85
CA LEU A 896 29.67 14.90 24.61
C LEU A 896 29.38 14.17 25.92
N PHE A 897 29.98 12.99 26.13
CA PHE A 897 29.81 12.24 27.36
C PHE A 897 30.57 12.90 28.51
N THR A 898 29.88 13.20 29.60
CA THR A 898 30.48 13.65 30.86
C THR A 898 30.61 12.47 31.82
N PRO A 899 31.62 12.43 32.71
CA PRO A 899 31.79 11.34 33.68
C PRO A 899 30.50 11.08 34.45
N GLY A 900 30.04 9.83 34.44
CA GLY A 900 28.80 9.44 35.11
C GLY A 900 28.94 9.48 36.63
N THR A 901 27.85 9.79 37.33
CA THR A 901 27.76 9.74 38.79
C THR A 901 26.99 8.50 39.24
N LEU A 902 27.46 7.84 40.31
CA LEU A 902 26.73 6.74 40.94
C LEU A 902 25.51 7.31 41.69
N GLN A 903 24.32 6.82 41.34
CA GLN A 903 23.06 7.20 41.98
C GLN A 903 22.03 6.07 41.92
N THR A 904 21.04 6.13 42.79
CA THR A 904 19.94 5.15 42.81
C THR A 904 18.81 5.60 41.88
N ILE A 905 18.51 4.81 40.84
CA ILE A 905 17.40 5.05 39.91
C ILE A 905 16.50 3.81 39.89
N ALA A 906 15.19 3.99 40.07
CA ALA A 906 14.22 2.88 40.08
C ALA A 906 14.64 1.70 40.99
N ALA A 907 15.12 2.02 42.20
CA ALA A 907 15.60 1.07 43.21
C ALA A 907 16.82 0.22 42.79
N ARG A 908 17.65 0.70 41.86
CA ARG A 908 18.93 0.07 41.47
C ARG A 908 20.07 1.08 41.47
N ASN A 909 21.29 0.60 41.71
CA ASN A 909 22.50 1.39 41.58
C ASN A 909 22.80 1.61 40.10
N CYS A 910 22.96 2.86 39.71
CA CYS A 910 23.20 3.27 38.34
C CYS A 910 24.34 4.29 38.28
N VAL A 911 25.31 4.08 37.39
CA VAL A 911 26.23 5.14 36.96
C VAL A 911 25.58 5.84 35.78
N SER A 912 25.24 7.11 35.93
CA SER A 912 24.49 7.86 34.90
C SER A 912 25.12 9.20 34.56
N SER A 913 25.01 9.58 33.30
CA SER A 913 25.45 10.85 32.75
C SER A 913 24.30 11.55 32.03
N VAL A 914 24.19 12.87 32.18
CA VAL A 914 23.16 13.68 31.52
C VAL A 914 23.82 14.66 30.55
N ILE A 915 23.46 14.53 29.28
CA ILE A 915 23.87 15.43 28.21
C ILE A 915 22.84 16.57 28.13
N ASN A 916 23.33 17.80 28.31
CA ASN A 916 22.54 19.02 28.13
C ASN A 916 22.73 19.57 26.70
N ASN A 917 21.74 20.27 26.16
CA ASN A 917 21.69 20.74 24.77
C ASN A 917 21.64 19.61 23.73
N PHE A 918 21.02 18.48 24.09
CA PHE A 918 20.72 17.40 23.18
C PHE A 918 19.72 17.85 22.10
N SER A 919 19.90 17.40 20.85
CA SER A 919 18.95 17.66 19.76
C SER A 919 18.36 16.35 19.22
N PRO A 920 17.05 16.10 19.35
CA PRO A 920 16.41 14.89 18.81
C PRO A 920 16.39 14.83 17.27
N ALA A 921 16.79 15.92 16.60
CA ALA A 921 16.93 16.00 15.15
C ALA A 921 18.32 15.52 14.65
N LYS A 922 19.32 15.37 15.52
CA LYS A 922 20.66 14.88 15.18
C LYS A 922 20.81 13.38 15.44
N THR A 923 21.85 12.79 14.86
CA THR A 923 22.25 11.40 15.10
C THR A 923 23.53 11.37 15.92
N TYR A 924 23.56 10.54 16.96
CA TYR A 924 24.71 10.36 17.84
C TYR A 924 25.18 8.91 17.82
N SER A 925 26.48 8.70 17.99
CA SER A 925 27.08 7.37 18.17
C SER A 925 27.59 7.24 19.60
N LEU A 926 26.98 6.34 20.37
CA LEU A 926 27.46 5.92 21.68
C LEU A 926 28.38 4.72 21.50
N ARG A 927 29.66 4.83 21.86
CA ARG A 927 30.68 3.78 21.72
C ARG A 927 31.28 3.47 23.09
N PHE A 928 31.49 2.20 23.40
CA PHE A 928 32.19 1.74 24.61
C PHE A 928 32.57 0.26 24.52
N LEU A 929 33.65 -0.12 25.18
CA LEU A 929 33.96 -1.51 25.44
C LEU A 929 33.21 -1.97 26.68
N SER A 930 32.65 -3.18 26.63
CA SER A 930 32.03 -3.80 27.79
C SER A 930 32.55 -5.21 28.05
N ARG A 931 32.77 -5.53 29.32
CA ARG A 931 32.88 -6.89 29.85
C ARG A 931 31.87 -6.96 30.99
N ASN A 932 31.19 -8.09 31.19
CA ASN A 932 30.34 -8.25 32.37
C ASN A 932 30.80 -9.47 33.16
N ASN A 933 31.51 -9.23 34.26
CA ASN A 933 32.03 -10.28 35.12
C ASN A 933 31.34 -10.38 36.50
N PHE A 934 30.32 -9.55 36.78
CA PHE A 934 29.83 -9.34 38.15
C PHE A 934 28.32 -9.54 38.38
N ASP A 935 27.43 -9.17 37.45
CA ASP A 935 25.97 -9.19 37.70
C ASP A 935 25.16 -9.52 36.44
N GLN A 936 24.31 -10.55 36.49
CA GLN A 936 23.45 -10.94 35.36
C GLN A 936 22.42 -9.86 34.98
N SER A 937 22.15 -8.93 35.90
CA SER A 937 21.21 -7.84 35.73
C SER A 937 21.90 -6.53 35.35
N PHE A 938 23.15 -6.56 34.86
CA PHE A 938 23.83 -5.39 34.33
C PHE A 938 23.21 -4.96 33.00
N TYR A 939 22.75 -3.72 32.91
CA TYR A 939 22.11 -3.18 31.71
C TYR A 939 22.36 -1.69 31.52
N LEU A 940 22.21 -1.23 30.29
CA LEU A 940 22.22 0.17 29.88
C LEU A 940 20.78 0.62 29.59
N PHE A 941 20.43 1.85 29.95
CA PHE A 941 19.21 2.51 29.49
C PHE A 941 19.43 3.96 29.05
N ILE A 942 18.51 4.48 28.22
CA ILE A 942 18.50 5.87 27.73
C ILE A 942 17.11 6.50 27.92
N ASP A 943 17.03 7.69 28.52
CA ASP A 943 15.79 8.50 28.67
C ASP A 943 16.02 10.02 28.62
N ASN A 944 14.97 10.82 28.82
CA ASN A 944 15.00 12.29 28.73
C ASN A 944 15.44 13.01 30.03
N ALA A 945 15.93 12.27 31.03
CA ALA A 945 16.37 12.80 32.33
C ALA A 945 15.30 13.53 33.18
N GLU A 946 14.03 13.59 32.76
CA GLU A 946 12.94 14.22 33.53
C GLU A 946 12.27 13.23 34.48
N THR A 947 11.93 12.05 33.96
CA THR A 947 11.37 10.93 34.74
C THR A 947 12.01 9.62 34.27
N TYR A 948 11.95 8.57 35.09
CA TYR A 948 12.42 7.25 34.67
C TYR A 948 11.43 6.64 33.67
N ALA A 949 11.70 6.89 32.38
CA ALA A 949 10.92 6.42 31.25
C ALA A 949 11.88 5.96 30.14
N PRO A 950 12.57 4.81 30.32
CA PRO A 950 13.59 4.36 29.40
C PRO A 950 13.01 4.10 28.01
N THR A 951 13.54 4.84 27.03
CA THR A 951 13.23 4.71 25.60
C THR A 951 14.05 3.61 24.93
N TYR A 952 15.17 3.24 25.54
CA TYR A 952 16.06 2.15 25.12
C TYR A 952 16.57 1.39 26.35
N ARG A 953 16.73 0.07 26.23
CA ARG A 953 17.33 -0.79 27.26
C ARG A 953 18.10 -1.95 26.61
N SER A 954 19.32 -2.20 27.06
CA SER A 954 20.14 -3.33 26.61
C SER A 954 20.81 -4.03 27.80
N PHE A 955 20.68 -5.36 27.87
CA PHE A 955 21.26 -6.18 28.95
C PHE A 955 22.59 -6.79 28.49
N PHE A 956 23.58 -6.81 29.38
CA PHE A 956 24.88 -7.39 29.12
C PHE A 956 24.96 -8.79 29.75
N PRO A 957 25.08 -9.87 28.97
CA PRO A 957 25.23 -11.21 29.52
C PRO A 957 26.57 -11.36 30.26
N ILE A 958 26.64 -12.22 31.28
CA ILE A 958 27.91 -12.50 31.97
C ILE A 958 28.88 -13.17 30.99
N SER A 959 30.05 -12.57 30.80
CA SER A 959 31.16 -13.11 30.03
C SER A 959 32.48 -12.77 30.73
N ARG A 960 33.15 -13.80 31.27
CA ARG A 960 34.34 -13.62 32.10
C ARG A 960 35.58 -13.26 31.31
N GLU A 961 35.70 -13.56 30.02
CA GLU A 961 36.93 -13.32 29.25
C GLU A 961 36.73 -12.46 28.00
N HIS A 962 35.50 -12.36 27.48
CA HIS A 962 35.24 -11.66 26.22
C HIS A 962 34.92 -10.18 26.43
N VAL A 963 35.74 -9.31 25.84
CA VAL A 963 35.46 -7.87 25.75
C VAL A 963 34.65 -7.63 24.48
N THR A 964 33.48 -7.00 24.62
CA THR A 964 32.58 -6.68 23.50
C THR A 964 32.73 -5.20 23.13
N ASN A 965 32.90 -4.90 21.86
CA ASN A 965 32.83 -3.53 21.34
C ASN A 965 31.36 -3.17 21.09
N ASN A 966 30.84 -2.17 21.81
CA ASN A 966 29.46 -1.74 21.68
C ASN A 966 29.40 -0.42 20.92
N LYS A 967 28.52 -0.37 19.92
CA LYS A 967 28.14 0.85 19.21
C LYS A 967 26.63 0.95 19.14
N ILE A 968 26.07 2.05 19.65
CA ILE A 968 24.62 2.30 19.67
C ILE A 968 24.34 3.64 18.98
N THR A 969 23.51 3.60 17.93
CA THR A 969 23.05 4.80 17.22
C THR A 969 21.85 5.40 17.94
N VAL A 970 22.00 6.62 18.46
CA VAL A 970 20.96 7.38 19.17
C VAL A 970 20.35 8.40 18.20
N SER A 971 19.09 8.19 17.81
CA SER A 971 18.34 9.10 16.93
C SER A 971 16.83 8.90 17.08
N SER A 972 16.04 9.86 16.61
CA SER A 972 14.58 9.74 16.56
C SER A 972 14.07 8.63 15.61
N ASN A 973 14.93 8.14 14.70
CA ASN A 973 14.62 7.01 13.83
C ASN A 973 14.89 5.65 14.50
N THR A 974 15.84 5.60 15.43
CA THR A 974 16.25 4.35 16.11
C THR A 974 15.60 4.16 17.48
N MET A 975 15.05 5.22 18.07
CA MET A 975 14.38 5.20 19.37
C MET A 975 13.36 6.35 19.52
N HIS A 976 12.34 6.15 20.37
CA HIS A 976 11.27 7.12 20.62
C HIS A 976 11.75 8.26 21.54
N LEU A 977 12.50 9.21 20.98
CA LEU A 977 12.99 10.39 21.70
C LEU A 977 11.91 11.47 21.84
N ASN A 978 11.89 12.17 22.98
CA ASN A 978 11.04 13.34 23.16
C ASN A 978 11.54 14.49 22.27
N LYS A 979 10.71 14.92 21.31
CA LYS A 979 11.05 15.96 20.32
C LYS A 979 11.25 17.35 20.92
N TYR A 980 10.73 17.60 22.12
CA TYR A 980 10.80 18.89 22.81
C TYR A 980 11.86 18.94 23.91
N SER A 981 12.49 17.80 24.23
CA SER A 981 13.51 17.74 25.27
C SER A 981 14.89 18.08 24.73
N ASN A 982 15.64 18.88 25.49
CA ASN A 982 17.03 19.22 25.23
C ASN A 982 18.01 18.45 26.15
N ARG A 983 17.54 17.38 26.81
CA ARG A 983 18.34 16.55 27.72
C ARG A 983 18.25 15.08 27.33
N LEU A 984 19.36 14.38 27.50
CA LEU A 984 19.46 12.94 27.31
C LEU A 984 20.24 12.35 28.48
N ARG A 985 19.71 11.31 29.13
CA ARG A 985 20.43 10.57 30.17
C ARG A 985 20.79 9.19 29.66
N ILE A 986 22.04 8.82 29.89
CA ILE A 986 22.60 7.49 29.61
C ILE A 986 23.01 6.90 30.96
N ALA A 987 22.52 5.71 31.29
CA ALA A 987 22.74 5.11 32.60
C ALA A 987 23.00 3.60 32.51
N PHE A 988 24.04 3.15 33.20
CA PHE A 988 24.41 1.75 33.38
C PHE A 988 24.03 1.30 34.78
N CYS A 989 23.31 0.20 34.92
CA CYS A 989 22.68 -0.18 36.19
C CYS A 989 22.83 -1.67 36.47
N ALA A 990 23.05 -2.01 37.75
CA ALA A 990 22.90 -3.36 38.29
C ALA A 990 22.55 -3.28 39.77
N ALA A 991 22.11 -4.39 40.38
CA ALA A 991 21.83 -4.40 41.82
C ALA A 991 23.12 -4.23 42.64
N THR A 992 24.22 -4.80 42.16
CA THR A 992 25.53 -4.81 42.84
C THR A 992 26.52 -3.78 42.32
N LEU A 993 26.09 -2.88 41.42
CA LEU A 993 26.99 -1.93 40.75
C LEU A 993 27.65 -0.95 41.74
N THR A 994 28.96 -0.80 41.64
CA THR A 994 29.80 0.23 42.29
C THR A 994 30.59 1.01 41.23
N GLU A 995 31.21 2.13 41.60
CA GLU A 995 32.06 2.89 40.66
C GLU A 995 33.26 2.09 40.16
N ASP A 996 33.88 1.27 41.02
CA ASP A 996 35.01 0.43 40.65
C ASP A 996 34.59 -0.66 39.66
N LEU A 997 33.46 -1.34 39.95
CA LEU A 997 32.89 -2.33 39.02
C LEU A 997 32.53 -1.71 37.67
N PHE A 998 32.03 -0.47 37.65
CA PHE A 998 31.77 0.24 36.40
C PHE A 998 33.06 0.49 35.61
N LYS A 999 34.13 1.00 36.24
CA LYS A 999 35.41 1.28 35.58
C LYS A 999 36.10 0.01 35.07
N GLU A 1000 35.97 -1.11 35.78
CA GLU A 1000 36.52 -2.41 35.35
C GLU A 1000 35.77 -3.03 34.18
N ASN A 1001 34.46 -2.75 34.06
CA ASN A 1001 33.58 -3.41 33.10
C ASN A 1001 33.21 -2.53 31.90
N ILE A 1002 33.40 -1.21 31.96
CA ILE A 1002 33.15 -0.26 30.88
C ILE A 1002 34.37 0.63 30.64
N SER A 1003 34.89 0.63 29.42
CA SER A 1003 35.99 1.51 29.00
C SER A 1003 35.71 2.20 27.65
N ASP A 1004 36.49 3.22 27.31
CA ASP A 1004 36.39 3.97 26.05
C ASP A 1004 34.99 4.53 25.75
N LEU A 1005 34.29 4.95 26.79
CA LEU A 1005 32.92 5.47 26.70
C LEU A 1005 32.90 6.86 26.07
N ALA A 1006 32.31 6.94 24.87
CA ALA A 1006 32.18 8.18 24.12
C ALA A 1006 30.79 8.33 23.50
N LEU A 1007 30.27 9.56 23.52
CA LEU A 1007 29.08 9.95 22.78
C LEU A 1007 29.47 11.08 21.84
N ILE A 1008 29.46 10.82 20.53
CA ILE A 1008 29.81 11.82 19.51
C ILE A 1008 28.61 12.11 18.61
N GLU A 1009 28.47 13.37 18.20
CA GLU A 1009 27.55 13.75 17.12
C GLU A 1009 28.11 13.28 15.79
N LEU A 1010 27.36 12.45 15.06
CA LEU A 1010 27.80 11.98 13.76
C LEU A 1010 27.74 13.11 12.73
N THR A 1011 28.78 13.18 11.90
CA THR A 1011 28.88 14.15 10.81
C THR A 1011 28.44 13.47 9.52
N SER A 1012 27.40 13.98 8.86
CA SER A 1012 27.01 13.54 7.51
C SER A 1012 26.73 14.79 6.68
N PRO A 1013 27.80 15.44 6.21
CA PRO A 1013 27.69 16.77 5.64
C PRO A 1013 26.86 16.74 4.35
N ILE A 1014 25.90 17.64 4.26
CA ILE A 1014 25.25 17.95 2.98
C ILE A 1014 26.12 18.97 2.27
N VAL A 1015 26.78 18.53 1.20
CA VAL A 1015 27.64 19.35 0.35
C VAL A 1015 26.85 19.71 -0.91
N THR A 1016 26.94 20.97 -1.31
CA THR A 1016 26.32 21.44 -2.55
C THR A 1016 27.31 22.25 -3.34
N LEU A 1017 27.40 21.93 -4.63
CA LEU A 1017 28.17 22.65 -5.63
C LEU A 1017 27.19 23.45 -6.47
N VAL A 1018 27.52 24.72 -6.70
CA VAL A 1018 26.72 25.62 -7.51
C VAL A 1018 27.59 26.15 -8.65
N LYS A 1019 27.16 25.95 -9.88
CA LYS A 1019 27.71 26.62 -11.06
C LYS A 1019 26.67 27.60 -11.59
N GLN A 1020 27.08 28.83 -11.83
CA GLN A 1020 26.27 29.81 -12.52
C GLN A 1020 26.52 29.71 -14.02
N ASP A 1021 25.47 29.44 -14.78
CA ASP A 1021 25.53 29.28 -16.23
C ASP A 1021 25.05 30.58 -16.90
N LYS A 1022 25.72 31.01 -17.99
CA LYS A 1022 25.55 32.36 -18.55
C LYS A 1022 24.35 32.53 -19.51
N ASN A 1023 23.66 31.45 -19.87
CA ASN A 1023 22.66 31.45 -20.94
C ASN A 1023 21.24 31.60 -20.38
N VAL A 1024 20.85 32.85 -20.07
CA VAL A 1024 19.46 33.20 -19.75
C VAL A 1024 18.90 34.07 -20.87
N PHE A 1025 18.01 33.48 -21.64
CA PHE A 1025 17.20 34.12 -22.69
C PHE A 1025 16.20 35.11 -22.07
N GLN A 1026 16.03 36.29 -22.69
CA GLN A 1026 15.33 37.43 -22.09
C GLN A 1026 13.83 37.47 -22.43
N ASN A 1027 13.43 36.98 -23.60
CA ASN A 1027 12.04 37.05 -24.06
C ASN A 1027 11.28 35.75 -23.76
N ILE A 1028 10.36 35.80 -22.79
CA ILE A 1028 9.47 34.68 -22.47
C ILE A 1028 8.27 34.71 -23.44
N PRO A 1029 7.98 33.64 -24.19
CA PRO A 1029 6.83 33.62 -25.08
C PRO A 1029 5.50 33.70 -24.33
N GLU A 1030 4.50 34.25 -25.02
CA GLU A 1030 3.13 34.32 -24.53
C GLU A 1030 2.45 32.96 -24.77
N ILE A 1031 1.83 32.41 -23.71
CA ILE A 1031 1.20 31.09 -23.75
C ILE A 1031 -0.30 31.23 -23.44
N THR A 1032 -1.14 30.79 -24.36
CA THR A 1032 -2.57 30.58 -24.13
C THR A 1032 -2.94 29.13 -24.45
N PHE A 1033 -4.09 28.64 -23.96
CA PHE A 1033 -4.48 27.25 -24.21
C PHE A 1033 -6.00 27.03 -24.20
N GLU A 1034 -6.43 26.00 -24.91
CA GLU A 1034 -7.79 25.46 -24.90
C GLU A 1034 -7.78 24.04 -24.31
N GLU A 1035 -8.61 23.80 -23.29
CA GLU A 1035 -8.88 22.45 -22.79
C GLU A 1035 -10.02 21.82 -23.61
N GLU A 1036 -9.70 20.91 -24.53
CA GLU A 1036 -10.73 20.11 -25.22
C GLU A 1036 -11.35 19.10 -24.25
N ASN A 1037 -10.49 18.41 -23.48
CA ASN A 1037 -10.86 17.53 -22.38
C ASN A 1037 -9.65 17.30 -21.46
N GLN A 1038 -9.85 16.58 -20.35
CA GLN A 1038 -8.79 16.34 -19.36
C GLN A 1038 -7.61 15.46 -19.84
N THR A 1039 -7.66 14.93 -21.08
CA THR A 1039 -6.58 14.18 -21.73
C THR A 1039 -6.06 14.85 -23.00
N HIS A 1040 -6.54 16.04 -23.36
CA HIS A 1040 -6.15 16.75 -24.59
C HIS A 1040 -6.27 18.27 -24.42
N TYR A 1041 -5.14 18.94 -24.55
CA TYR A 1041 -5.01 20.40 -24.53
C TYR A 1041 -4.38 20.87 -25.85
N LYS A 1042 -4.85 22.00 -26.36
CA LYS A 1042 -4.20 22.76 -27.43
C LYS A 1042 -3.56 23.99 -26.83
N VAL A 1043 -2.27 24.15 -27.04
CA VAL A 1043 -1.48 25.26 -26.50
C VAL A 1043 -1.07 26.15 -27.67
N HIS A 1044 -1.39 27.44 -27.58
CA HIS A 1044 -0.99 28.46 -28.54
C HIS A 1044 0.19 29.23 -27.95
N VAL A 1045 1.27 29.28 -28.72
CA VAL A 1045 2.51 29.97 -28.37
C VAL A 1045 2.67 31.15 -29.32
N GLU A 1046 2.84 32.35 -28.77
CA GLU A 1046 3.09 33.57 -29.53
C GLU A 1046 4.42 34.21 -29.09
N LYS A 1047 5.11 34.88 -30.02
CA LYS A 1047 6.36 35.64 -29.74
C LYS A 1047 7.49 34.78 -29.16
N ALA A 1048 7.61 33.54 -29.61
CA ALA A 1048 8.75 32.68 -29.25
C ALA A 1048 10.00 33.05 -30.07
N ASP A 1049 10.73 34.08 -29.65
CA ASP A 1049 11.96 34.52 -30.32
C ASP A 1049 13.14 33.56 -30.09
N GLU A 1050 13.11 32.81 -28.98
CA GLU A 1050 14.18 31.94 -28.49
C GLU A 1050 13.59 30.58 -28.02
N PRO A 1051 14.40 29.50 -27.95
CA PRO A 1051 13.99 28.24 -27.34
C PRO A 1051 13.49 28.41 -25.90
N PHE A 1052 12.51 27.59 -25.51
CA PHE A 1052 11.87 27.70 -24.21
C PHE A 1052 11.41 26.34 -23.66
N TYR A 1053 11.19 26.29 -22.36
CA TYR A 1053 10.52 25.19 -21.67
C TYR A 1053 9.03 25.48 -21.58
N LEU A 1054 8.21 24.65 -22.21
CA LEU A 1054 6.77 24.61 -21.97
C LEU A 1054 6.50 23.81 -20.71
N VAL A 1055 6.00 24.47 -19.66
CA VAL A 1055 5.65 23.85 -18.39
C VAL A 1055 4.15 23.61 -18.33
N PHE A 1056 3.78 22.35 -18.13
CA PHE A 1056 2.42 21.93 -17.84
C PHE A 1056 2.33 21.49 -16.38
N SER A 1057 1.71 22.35 -15.59
CA SER A 1057 1.54 22.23 -14.14
C SER A 1057 0.49 21.16 -13.78
N ARG A 1058 0.67 19.93 -14.23
CA ARG A 1058 -0.08 18.72 -13.81
C ARG A 1058 0.90 17.62 -13.45
N ARG A 1059 0.46 16.64 -12.65
CA ARG A 1059 1.29 15.50 -12.25
C ARG A 1059 1.99 14.86 -13.45
N TYR A 1060 3.27 14.61 -13.26
CA TYR A 1060 4.16 14.06 -14.24
C TYR A 1060 3.74 12.63 -14.52
N SER A 1061 3.60 12.31 -15.80
CA SER A 1061 3.41 10.95 -16.26
C SER A 1061 4.02 10.84 -17.64
N SER A 1062 4.87 9.83 -17.85
CA SER A 1062 5.45 9.53 -19.16
C SER A 1062 4.41 9.24 -20.25
N GLY A 1063 3.13 9.08 -19.87
CA GLY A 1063 1.99 9.00 -20.77
C GLY A 1063 1.58 10.33 -21.43
N TRP A 1064 1.93 11.48 -20.85
CA TRP A 1064 1.75 12.78 -21.51
C TRP A 1064 2.71 12.93 -22.68
N LYS A 1065 2.20 13.44 -23.81
CA LYS A 1065 2.96 13.66 -25.04
C LYS A 1065 2.59 15.01 -25.64
N ALA A 1066 3.58 15.82 -25.96
CA ALA A 1066 3.44 16.94 -26.87
C ALA A 1066 3.84 16.49 -28.29
N ASN A 1067 3.30 17.14 -29.32
CA ASN A 1067 3.71 16.94 -30.72
C ASN A 1067 5.14 17.46 -31.01
N ILE A 1068 5.74 18.22 -30.09
CA ILE A 1068 7.08 18.78 -30.17
C ILE A 1068 7.79 18.72 -28.81
N GLY A 1069 9.12 18.66 -28.86
CA GLY A 1069 9.98 18.80 -27.70
C GLY A 1069 10.21 17.51 -26.91
N ASP A 1070 11.31 17.50 -26.16
CA ASP A 1070 11.68 16.40 -25.29
C ASP A 1070 10.97 16.52 -23.93
N HIS A 1071 10.33 15.42 -23.50
CA HIS A 1071 9.53 15.38 -22.27
C HIS A 1071 10.38 15.06 -21.06
N VAL A 1072 10.34 15.92 -20.05
CA VAL A 1072 11.02 15.75 -18.76
C VAL A 1072 10.12 16.12 -17.59
N ILE A 1073 10.54 15.73 -16.39
CA ILE A 1073 9.90 16.14 -15.15
C ILE A 1073 10.44 17.50 -14.71
N GLY A 1074 9.55 18.44 -14.43
CA GLY A 1074 9.90 19.75 -13.85
C GLY A 1074 9.27 19.94 -12.48
N ASN A 1075 9.91 20.73 -11.61
CA ASN A 1075 9.47 21.01 -10.25
C ASN A 1075 9.09 19.73 -9.46
N LYS A 1076 9.73 18.59 -9.80
CA LYS A 1076 9.47 17.22 -9.28
C LYS A 1076 8.05 16.68 -9.44
N TYR A 1077 7.16 17.38 -10.14
CA TYR A 1077 5.79 16.91 -10.37
C TYR A 1077 5.20 17.37 -11.71
N ALA A 1078 5.68 18.44 -12.32
CA ALA A 1078 5.12 18.99 -13.56
C ALA A 1078 5.64 18.24 -14.79
N ASN A 1079 4.85 18.27 -15.88
CA ASN A 1079 5.31 17.83 -17.19
C ASN A 1079 5.96 19.02 -17.90
N VAL A 1080 7.15 18.83 -18.45
CA VAL A 1080 7.88 19.90 -19.15
C VAL A 1080 8.36 19.41 -20.50
N TRP A 1081 8.25 20.26 -21.52
CA TRP A 1081 8.83 20.02 -22.83
C TRP A 1081 9.81 21.11 -23.20
N TYR A 1082 11.02 20.75 -23.62
CA TYR A 1082 11.95 21.71 -24.23
C TYR A 1082 11.58 21.89 -25.70
N VAL A 1083 11.23 23.11 -26.09
CA VAL A 1083 10.81 23.49 -27.44
C VAL A 1083 11.92 24.34 -28.06
N ASP A 1084 12.56 23.79 -29.09
CA ASP A 1084 13.68 24.40 -29.81
C ASP A 1084 13.26 25.28 -31.00
N LYS A 1085 11.98 25.22 -31.38
CA LYS A 1085 11.42 26.05 -32.46
C LYS A 1085 11.08 27.45 -31.98
N THR A 1086 11.21 28.40 -32.90
CA THR A 1086 10.86 29.82 -32.73
C THR A 1086 9.66 30.20 -33.60
N GLY A 1087 9.04 31.34 -33.30
CA GLY A 1087 7.84 31.87 -33.96
C GLY A 1087 6.53 31.35 -33.34
N ASP A 1088 5.41 31.82 -33.88
CA ASP A 1088 4.08 31.44 -33.40
C ASP A 1088 3.75 29.99 -33.79
N MET A 1089 3.22 29.20 -32.86
CA MET A 1089 2.94 27.78 -33.10
C MET A 1089 1.85 27.20 -32.19
N ASP A 1090 1.23 26.12 -32.66
CA ASP A 1090 0.27 25.32 -31.91
C ASP A 1090 0.89 23.98 -31.47
N ILE A 1091 0.76 23.68 -30.17
CA ILE A 1091 1.27 22.47 -29.55
C ILE A 1091 0.09 21.65 -29.01
N ASP A 1092 -0.08 20.44 -29.55
CA ASP A 1092 -1.04 19.46 -29.04
C ASP A 1092 -0.42 18.66 -27.89
N VAL A 1093 -1.02 18.75 -26.70
CA VAL A 1093 -0.61 17.98 -25.51
C VAL A 1093 -1.68 16.94 -25.18
N VAL A 1094 -1.35 15.66 -25.34
CA VAL A 1094 -2.28 14.52 -25.25
C VAL A 1094 -1.80 13.46 -24.27
N TYR A 1095 -2.73 12.88 -23.51
CA TYR A 1095 -2.47 11.72 -22.66
C TYR A 1095 -2.60 10.41 -23.46
N GLY A 1096 -1.45 9.82 -23.82
CA GLY A 1096 -1.35 8.63 -24.65
C GLY A 1096 -2.23 7.44 -24.23
N PRO A 1097 -2.33 7.09 -22.92
CA PRO A 1097 -3.17 5.98 -22.47
C PRO A 1097 -4.65 6.05 -22.87
N GLN A 1098 -5.18 7.25 -23.11
CA GLN A 1098 -6.56 7.43 -23.59
C GLN A 1098 -6.82 6.71 -24.92
N ARG A 1099 -5.81 6.63 -25.80
CA ARG A 1099 -5.93 5.94 -27.09
C ARG A 1099 -6.10 4.44 -26.92
N TYR A 1100 -5.42 3.84 -25.93
CA TYR A 1100 -5.54 2.41 -25.62
C TYR A 1100 -6.91 2.05 -25.05
N PHE A 1101 -7.44 2.90 -24.16
CA PHE A 1101 -8.81 2.76 -23.68
C PHE A 1101 -9.81 2.83 -24.85
N THR A 1102 -9.66 3.84 -25.72
CA THR A 1102 -10.55 4.03 -26.88
C THR A 1102 -10.51 2.82 -27.83
N PHE A 1103 -9.32 2.29 -28.13
CA PHE A 1103 -9.17 1.08 -28.94
C PHE A 1103 -9.82 -0.14 -28.28
N GLY A 1104 -9.59 -0.35 -26.98
CA GLY A 1104 -10.23 -1.42 -26.22
C GLY A 1104 -11.77 -1.28 -26.19
N ALA A 1105 -12.28 -0.07 -26.08
CA ALA A 1105 -13.73 0.22 -26.13
C ALA A 1105 -14.35 -0.13 -27.48
N ILE A 1106 -13.67 0.18 -28.59
CA ILE A 1106 -14.11 -0.22 -29.94
C ILE A 1106 -14.16 -1.76 -30.05
N ILE A 1107 -13.13 -2.47 -29.59
CA ILE A 1107 -13.12 -3.95 -29.58
C ILE A 1107 -14.29 -4.49 -28.76
N SER A 1108 -14.50 -3.96 -27.56
CA SER A 1108 -15.60 -4.36 -26.68
C SER A 1108 -16.97 -4.14 -27.34
N LEU A 1109 -17.17 -3.01 -28.04
CA LEU A 1109 -18.43 -2.68 -28.72
C LEU A 1109 -18.70 -3.57 -29.95
N LEU A 1110 -17.67 -3.84 -30.76
CA LEU A 1110 -17.78 -4.79 -31.87
C LEU A 1110 -18.03 -6.21 -31.36
N SER A 1111 -17.42 -6.57 -30.23
CA SER A 1111 -17.60 -7.89 -29.62
C SER A 1111 -19.01 -8.07 -29.06
N ILE A 1112 -19.57 -7.08 -28.36
CA ILE A 1112 -20.93 -7.21 -27.81
C ILE A 1112 -21.98 -7.34 -28.91
N THR A 1113 -21.84 -6.60 -30.00
CA THR A 1113 -22.74 -6.70 -31.16
C THR A 1113 -22.63 -8.06 -31.84
N ALA A 1114 -21.41 -8.56 -32.07
CA ALA A 1114 -21.17 -9.90 -32.62
C ALA A 1114 -21.75 -11.01 -31.72
N VAL A 1115 -21.49 -10.95 -30.41
CA VAL A 1115 -21.98 -11.94 -29.44
C VAL A 1115 -23.51 -11.98 -29.40
N ILE A 1116 -24.17 -10.82 -29.35
CA ILE A 1116 -25.64 -10.73 -29.39
C ILE A 1116 -26.18 -11.32 -30.71
N GLY A 1117 -25.58 -10.96 -31.84
CA GLY A 1117 -25.95 -11.50 -33.16
C GLY A 1117 -25.85 -13.03 -33.22
N ILE A 1118 -24.76 -13.59 -32.69
CA ILE A 1118 -24.55 -15.05 -32.61
C ILE A 1118 -25.64 -15.69 -31.71
N ILE A 1119 -25.92 -15.15 -30.53
CA ILE A 1119 -26.95 -15.68 -29.62
C ILE A 1119 -28.33 -15.68 -30.29
N ILE A 1120 -28.69 -14.61 -31.00
CA ILE A 1120 -29.97 -14.50 -31.72
C ILE A 1120 -30.03 -15.53 -32.86
N ARG A 1121 -28.97 -15.68 -33.65
CA ARG A 1121 -28.89 -16.68 -34.71
C ARG A 1121 -29.02 -18.09 -34.13
N LEU A 1122 -28.31 -18.39 -33.04
CA LEU A 1122 -28.44 -19.63 -32.28
C LEU A 1122 -29.78 -19.76 -31.54
N LYS A 1123 -30.72 -18.82 -31.64
CA LYS A 1123 -32.11 -18.99 -31.21
C LYS A 1123 -33.03 -19.28 -32.41
N LYS A 1124 -32.82 -18.63 -33.57
CA LYS A 1124 -33.66 -18.76 -34.77
C LYS A 1124 -33.68 -20.17 -35.41
N TYR A 1125 -32.59 -20.93 -35.26
CA TYR A 1125 -32.47 -22.28 -35.81
C TYR A 1125 -32.87 -23.41 -34.82
N ALA A 1126 -33.60 -23.10 -33.73
CA ALA A 1126 -34.09 -24.04 -32.70
C ALA A 1126 -35.60 -23.94 -32.68
#